data_AF-A0A418XXE1-F1
#
_entry.id   AF-A0A418XXE1-F1
#
_cell.length_a   1.000
_cell.length_b   1.000
_cell.length_c   1.000
_cell.angle_alpha   90.00
_cell.angle_beta   90.00
_cell.angle_gamma   90.00
#
_symmetry.space_group_name_H-M   'P 1'
#
loop_
_entity.id
_entity.type
_entity.pdbx_description
1 polymer ?
#
loop_
_entity_poly.entity_id
_entity_poly.type
_entity_poly.pdbx_seq_one_letter_code
_entity_poly.pdbx_strand_id
1 'polypeptide(L)'
;MSRLHGLPLNQFNLVTEALGITQVDARPLVLEGWMGRPDEHVEAVPVVARAGQQLRITGIDPIMLGGEVRTPMFTGDIIGTFVTDVTGFLTTNPYRPEGFQPDDDFAPMYVHMNFDLAMHAVEPRGNASVNQNLMHIQAVGVVDVKDGALTFEVFRTLELDVLSGAAKVSADFALGVRADVDFEFDQINRDPLQATGSFPEHNQTQVEPSNNIIVVFNEPVSAQGMEQVQLFRQDSSEPVPIQVRSSGSNLVITPFSELDAGVRYQLDLGDELKDMDIYEPSHLQFVPGDATDGTGQIVFDTASYAANDDAPVLPPVVLGLYPGIGCALEDRGVEQQDAQGNTLKMAGRCVGGLEDDSLYYPFFYDLSRPIEVSFNMPMDLTTMTFGQIAADGQSCDGGAMCLAQEVNGNWQNIDLSARRNSLRIRAVPAPNSIVAGNDYRLVINGGDDGKPVFRSHERFNNLAINTDPLNGMGTCGPFKNEPCEGGPSILIDFTATPDVGAAYATVLTREYTDVNGNGVWDDDEFEAVNNHARGHVKSTGGLIGGANLDDGDQIFTHAALPMAFLPKAPLDLSYIGLVEEEPGRWCATQEDADGDIYCITTLGDTAIPVEINAQHVMGTSLIANATLAIPILGDLIPLPLETGALVLRFRPYDDMAPQPLRGFVINAIDPETGVETDDPVFITRLDAWLDAPDVRLFSALLPGGEALPNVADANVRSLPVSAYLTGPVKFLRNGQITLESSNASAIAASLNLSVDLGALIPGVGDLLDLILGGVLPQEGVGSLELGIDKDDFRIRVVNNPTHARLTTAGQENAGER
;
A
#
# COMPACT_ATOMS: atom_id res chain seq x y z
N MET A 1 -28.53 -26.84 21.04
CA MET A 1 -28.76 -26.66 19.60
C MET A 1 -29.81 -25.60 19.45
N SER A 2 -29.53 -24.58 18.65
CA SER A 2 -30.44 -23.53 18.23
C SER A 2 -31.67 -24.12 17.54
N ARG A 3 -32.85 -23.59 17.87
CA ARG A 3 -34.11 -23.91 17.18
C ARG A 3 -34.22 -23.19 15.83
N LEU A 4 -33.49 -22.09 15.65
CA LEU A 4 -33.53 -21.28 14.43
C LEU A 4 -32.73 -21.90 13.29
N HIS A 5 -31.56 -22.48 13.57
CA HIS A 5 -30.62 -22.96 12.54
C HIS A 5 -29.95 -24.30 12.89
N GLY A 6 -30.23 -24.89 14.04
CA GLY A 6 -29.77 -26.25 14.37
C GLY A 6 -28.29 -26.41 14.75
N LEU A 7 -27.52 -25.31 14.88
CA LEU A 7 -26.13 -25.33 15.35
C LEU A 7 -26.06 -25.16 16.88
N PRO A 8 -24.94 -25.44 17.56
CA PRO A 8 -24.76 -25.10 18.98
C PRO A 8 -24.97 -23.60 19.23
N LEU A 9 -25.55 -23.24 20.38
CA LEU A 9 -25.67 -21.84 20.81
C LEU A 9 -24.33 -21.37 21.34
N ASN A 10 -24.04 -20.08 21.20
CA ASN A 10 -22.82 -19.43 21.71
C ASN A 10 -21.53 -19.98 21.10
N GLN A 11 -21.63 -20.55 19.90
CA GLN A 11 -20.52 -21.05 19.11
C GLN A 11 -20.69 -20.54 17.67
N PHE A 12 -19.62 -19.97 17.13
CA PHE A 12 -19.64 -19.26 15.86
C PHE A 12 -18.51 -19.78 14.98
N ASN A 13 -18.76 -19.91 13.69
CA ASN A 13 -17.72 -20.18 12.72
C ASN A 13 -17.42 -18.89 11.98
N LEU A 14 -16.18 -18.43 12.09
CA LEU A 14 -15.59 -17.42 11.23
C LEU A 14 -15.09 -18.16 10.00
N VAL A 15 -15.71 -17.94 8.84
CA VAL A 15 -15.35 -18.64 7.60
C VAL A 15 -14.95 -17.65 6.54
N THR A 16 -13.71 -17.72 6.07
CA THR A 16 -13.25 -17.00 4.87
C THR A 16 -12.22 -17.75 4.08
N GLU A 17 -12.05 -17.32 2.83
CA GLU A 17 -10.91 -17.69 2.01
C GLU A 17 -9.58 -17.16 2.57
N ALA A 18 -9.61 -16.05 3.33
CA ALA A 18 -8.42 -15.39 3.87
C ALA A 18 -7.93 -15.91 5.24
N LEU A 19 -8.81 -16.52 6.06
CA LEU A 19 -8.50 -17.04 7.40
C LEU A 19 -8.83 -18.53 7.58
N GLY A 20 -9.45 -19.16 6.58
CA GLY A 20 -9.99 -20.51 6.70
C GLY A 20 -11.23 -20.56 7.59
N ILE A 21 -11.43 -21.70 8.26
CA ILE A 21 -12.52 -21.90 9.23
C ILE A 21 -11.93 -21.81 10.63
N THR A 22 -12.29 -20.76 11.35
CA THR A 22 -11.97 -20.63 12.78
C THR A 22 -13.24 -20.68 13.59
N GLN A 23 -13.32 -21.63 14.53
CA GLN A 23 -14.43 -21.69 15.47
C GLN A 23 -14.12 -20.80 16.67
N VAL A 24 -15.07 -19.96 17.04
CA VAL A 24 -14.99 -19.11 18.24
C VAL A 24 -16.21 -19.33 19.12
N ASP A 25 -16.01 -19.30 20.43
CA ASP A 25 -17.04 -19.57 21.44
C ASP A 25 -17.29 -18.30 22.27
N ALA A 26 -18.55 -18.04 22.63
CA ALA A 26 -18.87 -16.95 23.56
C ALA A 26 -18.34 -17.30 24.95
N ARG A 27 -17.68 -16.34 25.61
CA ARG A 27 -17.28 -16.47 27.00
C ARG A 27 -18.50 -16.26 27.90
N PRO A 28 -18.63 -16.98 29.02
CA PRO A 28 -19.64 -16.68 30.01
C PRO A 28 -19.48 -15.24 30.50
N LEU A 29 -20.50 -14.43 30.28
CA LEU A 29 -20.55 -13.03 30.69
C LEU A 29 -21.99 -12.72 31.09
N VAL A 30 -22.16 -11.91 32.13
CA VAL A 30 -23.49 -11.50 32.62
C VAL A 30 -23.73 -10.08 32.11
N LEU A 31 -24.91 -9.83 31.56
CA LEU A 31 -25.34 -8.50 31.13
C LEU A 31 -26.51 -8.06 32.01
N GLU A 32 -26.54 -6.78 32.37
CA GLU A 32 -27.71 -6.16 32.97
C GLU A 32 -28.69 -5.73 31.88
N GLY A 33 -29.93 -6.21 32.01
CA GLY A 33 -31.03 -5.86 31.13
C GLY A 33 -32.28 -5.52 31.92
N TRP A 34 -33.08 -4.62 31.38
CA TRP A 34 -34.38 -4.23 31.93
C TRP A 34 -35.48 -4.64 30.96
N MET A 35 -36.56 -5.16 31.50
CA MET A 35 -37.76 -5.51 30.74
C MET A 35 -38.92 -4.64 31.20
N GLY A 36 -39.65 -4.09 30.22
CA GLY A 36 -40.91 -3.39 30.47
C GLY A 36 -41.94 -4.32 31.10
N ARG A 37 -42.89 -3.75 31.83
CA ARG A 37 -43.95 -4.52 32.47
C ARG A 37 -44.86 -5.18 31.43
N PRO A 38 -44.94 -6.53 31.34
CA PRO A 38 -45.75 -7.18 30.31
C PRO A 38 -47.25 -6.89 30.41
N ASP A 39 -47.74 -6.56 31.61
CA ASP A 39 -49.13 -6.18 31.84
C ASP A 39 -49.47 -4.75 31.35
N GLU A 40 -48.47 -3.89 31.20
CA GLU A 40 -48.63 -2.54 30.64
C GLU A 40 -48.34 -2.52 29.13
N HIS A 41 -47.46 -3.40 28.65
CA HIS A 41 -47.00 -3.50 27.27
C HIS A 41 -47.49 -4.78 26.57
N VAL A 42 -48.82 -4.89 26.41
CA VAL A 42 -49.47 -6.15 25.99
C VAL A 42 -49.15 -6.59 24.56
N GLU A 43 -48.96 -5.65 23.64
CA GLU A 43 -48.69 -5.95 22.23
C GLU A 43 -47.20 -6.24 21.97
N ALA A 44 -46.31 -5.50 22.63
CA ALA A 44 -44.87 -5.59 22.45
C ALA A 44 -44.16 -5.14 23.74
N VAL A 45 -43.54 -6.08 24.45
CA VAL A 45 -42.81 -5.79 25.69
C VAL A 45 -41.41 -5.28 25.36
N PRO A 46 -41.06 -4.03 25.70
CA PRO A 46 -39.73 -3.53 25.42
C PRO A 46 -38.70 -4.19 26.35
N VAL A 47 -37.50 -4.45 25.83
CA VAL A 47 -36.32 -4.89 26.58
C VAL A 47 -35.18 -3.95 26.23
N VAL A 48 -34.40 -3.54 27.22
CA VAL A 48 -33.23 -2.70 27.01
C VAL A 48 -32.03 -3.23 27.79
N ALA A 49 -30.85 -3.21 27.19
CA ALA A 49 -29.57 -3.26 27.90
C ALA A 49 -28.81 -1.99 27.54
N ARG A 50 -28.20 -1.33 28.52
CA ARG A 50 -27.57 -0.03 28.28
C ARG A 50 -26.24 -0.19 27.54
N ALA A 51 -25.92 0.83 26.74
CA ALA A 51 -24.62 0.97 26.09
C ALA A 51 -23.47 0.89 27.10
N GLY A 52 -22.29 0.47 26.66
CA GLY A 52 -21.08 0.33 27.48
C GLY A 52 -20.86 -1.06 28.07
N GLN A 53 -21.87 -1.94 28.03
CA GLN A 53 -21.68 -3.35 28.38
C GLN A 53 -20.97 -4.12 27.25
N GLN A 54 -20.35 -5.24 27.58
CA GLN A 54 -19.48 -5.98 26.66
C GLN A 54 -19.94 -7.41 26.42
N LEU A 55 -19.80 -7.89 25.18
CA LEU A 55 -19.82 -9.29 24.80
C LEU A 55 -18.40 -9.75 24.53
N ARG A 56 -18.07 -10.98 24.94
CA ARG A 56 -16.73 -11.54 24.75
C ARG A 56 -16.79 -12.89 24.08
N ILE A 57 -15.93 -13.09 23.09
CA ILE A 57 -15.74 -14.37 22.41
C ILE A 57 -14.26 -14.78 22.48
N THR A 58 -13.98 -16.06 22.32
CA THR A 58 -12.61 -16.55 22.20
C THR A 58 -11.92 -15.92 20.99
N GLY A 59 -10.62 -15.70 21.11
CA GLY A 59 -9.78 -15.19 20.03
C GLY A 59 -9.51 -16.16 18.90
N ILE A 60 -8.84 -15.63 17.88
CA ILE A 60 -8.16 -16.36 16.82
C ILE A 60 -6.70 -16.53 17.24
N ASP A 61 -6.23 -17.77 17.35
CA ASP A 61 -4.85 -18.10 17.72
C ASP A 61 -4.41 -19.44 17.07
N PRO A 62 -3.44 -19.42 16.14
CA PRO A 62 -2.87 -18.24 15.48
C PRO A 62 -3.81 -17.73 14.37
N ILE A 63 -3.62 -16.48 13.94
CA ILE A 63 -4.19 -16.00 12.68
C ILE A 63 -3.40 -16.68 11.54
N MET A 64 -4.11 -17.36 10.64
CA MET A 64 -3.50 -18.03 9.49
C MET A 64 -3.99 -17.40 8.19
N LEU A 65 -3.08 -16.93 7.34
CA LEU A 65 -3.42 -16.44 6.00
C LEU A 65 -3.83 -17.62 5.12
N GLY A 66 -4.96 -17.51 4.44
CA GLY A 66 -5.58 -18.62 3.72
C GLY A 66 -6.00 -19.80 4.62
N GLY A 67 -5.98 -19.63 5.94
CA GLY A 67 -6.22 -20.71 6.89
C GLY A 67 -5.10 -21.75 7.02
N GLU A 68 -3.92 -21.53 6.41
CA GLU A 68 -2.79 -22.47 6.48
C GLU A 68 -1.42 -21.79 6.67
N VAL A 69 -1.17 -20.64 6.03
CA VAL A 69 0.09 -19.91 6.19
C VAL A 69 0.08 -19.23 7.56
N ARG A 70 1.00 -19.61 8.43
CA ARG A 70 0.97 -19.23 9.85
C ARG A 70 1.52 -17.82 9.99
N THR A 71 0.84 -17.00 10.78
CA THR A 71 1.40 -15.73 11.23
C THR A 71 1.72 -15.82 12.73
N PRO A 72 2.63 -14.99 13.26
CA PRO A 72 2.83 -14.88 14.70
C PRO A 72 1.70 -14.10 15.38
N MET A 73 0.69 -13.62 14.64
CA MET A 73 -0.42 -12.87 15.20
C MET A 73 -1.43 -13.80 15.87
N PHE A 74 -2.00 -13.29 16.94
CA PHE A 74 -3.20 -13.81 17.59
C PHE A 74 -4.00 -12.62 18.11
N THR A 75 -5.30 -12.78 18.33
CA THR A 75 -6.13 -11.67 18.80
C THR A 75 -6.24 -11.62 20.32
N GLY A 76 -5.99 -12.74 21.01
CA GLY A 76 -6.60 -12.94 22.33
C GLY A 76 -8.13 -12.86 22.22
N ASP A 77 -8.84 -12.87 23.34
CA ASP A 77 -10.30 -12.76 23.28
C ASP A 77 -10.75 -11.50 22.50
N ILE A 78 -11.79 -11.64 21.67
CA ILE A 78 -12.39 -10.53 20.92
C ILE A 78 -13.59 -10.02 21.74
N ILE A 79 -13.69 -8.70 21.86
CA ILE A 79 -14.66 -8.04 22.73
C ILE A 79 -15.48 -7.06 21.90
N GLY A 80 -16.81 -7.17 21.97
CA GLY A 80 -17.76 -6.24 21.39
C GLY A 80 -18.40 -5.39 22.48
N THR A 81 -18.15 -4.09 22.49
CA THR A 81 -18.78 -3.13 23.42
C THR A 81 -19.99 -2.50 22.76
N PHE A 82 -21.15 -2.50 23.44
CA PHE A 82 -22.35 -1.86 22.91
C PHE A 82 -22.17 -0.33 22.85
N VAL A 83 -22.19 0.24 21.66
CA VAL A 83 -22.03 1.69 21.45
C VAL A 83 -23.36 2.43 21.65
N THR A 84 -24.45 1.75 21.35
CA THR A 84 -25.82 2.20 21.59
C THR A 84 -26.54 1.24 22.52
N ASP A 85 -27.60 1.72 23.18
CA ASP A 85 -28.45 0.85 23.98
C ASP A 85 -28.97 -0.31 23.11
N VAL A 86 -28.82 -1.53 23.60
CA VAL A 86 -29.49 -2.68 23.00
C VAL A 86 -30.97 -2.52 23.24
N THR A 87 -31.73 -2.29 22.18
CA THR A 87 -33.19 -2.10 22.27
C THR A 87 -33.89 -3.25 21.57
N GLY A 88 -34.83 -3.89 22.26
CA GLY A 88 -35.61 -4.97 21.67
C GLY A 88 -37.06 -4.96 22.08
N PHE A 89 -37.88 -5.71 21.34
CA PHE A 89 -39.28 -5.90 21.65
C PHE A 89 -39.65 -7.38 21.58
N LEU A 90 -40.27 -7.87 22.65
CA LEU A 90 -40.86 -9.19 22.73
C LEU A 90 -42.29 -9.12 22.20
N THR A 91 -42.60 -9.89 21.17
CA THR A 91 -43.95 -9.99 20.60
C THR A 91 -44.45 -11.41 20.65
N THR A 92 -45.76 -11.57 20.83
CA THR A 92 -46.40 -12.88 20.72
C THR A 92 -46.55 -13.26 19.25
N ASN A 93 -46.81 -14.54 19.00
CA ASN A 93 -46.98 -15.01 17.63
C ASN A 93 -48.22 -14.37 16.98
N PRO A 94 -48.08 -13.60 15.87
CA PRO A 94 -49.17 -12.84 15.27
C PRO A 94 -50.26 -13.73 14.65
N TYR A 95 -49.99 -15.03 14.48
CA TYR A 95 -50.97 -16.01 14.01
C TYR A 95 -51.75 -16.67 15.14
N ARG A 96 -51.51 -16.31 16.40
CA ARG A 96 -52.28 -16.76 17.56
C ARG A 96 -53.32 -15.71 17.96
N PRO A 97 -54.47 -16.12 18.52
CA PRO A 97 -55.45 -15.18 19.03
C PRO A 97 -54.86 -14.25 20.10
N GLU A 98 -55.32 -13.01 20.15
CA GLU A 98 -54.98 -12.06 21.21
C GLU A 98 -55.23 -12.66 22.60
N GLY A 99 -54.31 -12.44 23.53
CA GLY A 99 -54.37 -12.98 24.89
C GLY A 99 -54.02 -14.48 25.01
N PHE A 100 -53.57 -15.13 23.93
CA PHE A 100 -53.00 -16.46 24.00
C PHE A 100 -51.70 -16.45 24.83
N GLN A 101 -51.63 -17.28 25.86
CA GLN A 101 -50.43 -17.44 26.68
C GLN A 101 -49.34 -18.12 25.85
N PRO A 102 -48.11 -17.58 25.76
CA PRO A 102 -47.04 -18.17 24.93
C PRO A 102 -46.85 -19.67 25.21
N ASP A 103 -46.64 -20.43 24.15
CA ASP A 103 -46.38 -21.87 24.21
C ASP A 103 -44.95 -22.11 23.72
N ASP A 104 -43.99 -22.22 24.64
CA ASP A 104 -42.56 -22.30 24.32
C ASP A 104 -42.19 -23.43 23.35
N ASP A 105 -42.97 -24.53 23.29
CA ASP A 105 -42.62 -25.68 22.45
C ASP A 105 -43.20 -25.56 21.03
N PHE A 106 -44.30 -24.83 20.84
CA PHE A 106 -45.01 -24.76 19.56
C PHE A 106 -45.22 -23.33 19.00
N ALA A 107 -45.20 -22.31 19.84
CA ALA A 107 -45.39 -20.91 19.50
C ALA A 107 -44.67 -20.01 20.53
N PRO A 108 -43.32 -20.03 20.55
CA PRO A 108 -42.53 -19.16 21.43
C PRO A 108 -42.74 -17.69 21.08
N MET A 109 -42.33 -16.81 21.99
CA MET A 109 -42.33 -15.37 21.70
C MET A 109 -41.22 -15.05 20.69
N TYR A 110 -41.42 -13.97 19.93
CA TYR A 110 -40.41 -13.43 19.03
C TYR A 110 -39.71 -12.26 19.69
N VAL A 111 -38.42 -12.10 19.38
CA VAL A 111 -37.66 -10.90 19.74
C VAL A 111 -36.97 -10.35 18.50
N HIS A 112 -36.95 -9.04 18.37
CA HIS A 112 -36.03 -8.34 17.50
C HIS A 112 -35.27 -7.32 18.34
N MET A 113 -33.96 -7.28 18.19
CA MET A 113 -33.05 -6.40 18.90
C MET A 113 -32.25 -5.57 17.91
N ASN A 114 -32.10 -4.28 18.20
CA ASN A 114 -31.26 -3.35 17.48
C ASN A 114 -30.16 -2.84 18.40
N PHE A 115 -28.92 -2.84 17.91
CA PHE A 115 -27.77 -2.33 18.62
C PHE A 115 -26.61 -2.05 17.65
N ASP A 116 -25.60 -1.34 18.16
CA ASP A 116 -24.32 -1.14 17.50
C ASP A 116 -23.20 -1.66 18.39
N LEU A 117 -22.15 -2.22 17.79
CA LEU A 117 -20.99 -2.76 18.51
C LEU A 117 -19.70 -2.07 18.06
N ALA A 118 -18.85 -1.71 19.01
CA ALA A 118 -17.44 -1.42 18.78
C ALA A 118 -16.65 -2.68 19.16
N MET A 119 -16.04 -3.30 18.16
CA MET A 119 -15.28 -4.53 18.31
C MET A 119 -13.79 -4.22 18.44
N HIS A 120 -13.11 -4.93 19.33
CA HIS A 120 -11.66 -4.84 19.56
C HIS A 120 -11.13 -6.21 20.03
N ALA A 121 -9.81 -6.35 20.13
CA ALA A 121 -9.15 -7.55 20.63
C ALA A 121 -8.15 -7.22 21.75
N VAL A 122 -7.83 -8.22 22.57
CA VAL A 122 -6.93 -8.07 23.74
C VAL A 122 -5.48 -7.85 23.33
N GLU A 123 -4.99 -8.58 22.33
CA GLU A 123 -3.60 -8.45 21.88
C GLU A 123 -3.47 -7.23 20.95
N PRO A 124 -2.55 -6.27 21.20
CA PRO A 124 -2.47 -5.01 20.45
C PRO A 124 -2.33 -5.13 18.92
N ARG A 125 -1.51 -6.05 18.40
CA ARG A 125 -1.36 -6.27 16.94
C ARG A 125 -2.62 -6.92 16.37
N GLY A 126 -3.17 -7.92 17.06
CA GLY A 126 -4.44 -8.53 16.71
C GLY A 126 -5.59 -7.51 16.70
N ASN A 127 -5.62 -6.63 17.71
CA ASN A 127 -6.60 -5.55 17.84
C ASN A 127 -6.54 -4.60 16.65
N ALA A 128 -5.34 -4.15 16.28
CA ALA A 128 -5.13 -3.26 15.15
C ALA A 128 -5.61 -3.84 13.81
N SER A 129 -5.72 -5.18 13.73
CA SER A 129 -6.19 -5.90 12.55
C SER A 129 -7.70 -6.14 12.49
N VAL A 130 -8.41 -6.20 13.61
CA VAL A 130 -9.83 -6.61 13.66
C VAL A 130 -10.76 -5.54 14.25
N ASN A 131 -10.21 -4.47 14.84
CA ASN A 131 -11.01 -3.43 15.46
C ASN A 131 -11.86 -2.68 14.43
N GLN A 132 -13.14 -2.47 14.77
CA GLN A 132 -14.10 -1.84 13.86
C GLN A 132 -15.42 -1.52 14.58
N ASN A 133 -16.25 -0.69 13.94
CA ASN A 133 -17.65 -0.50 14.32
C ASN A 133 -18.56 -1.35 13.44
N LEU A 134 -19.43 -2.13 14.08
CA LEU A 134 -20.52 -2.85 13.44
C LEU A 134 -21.82 -2.11 13.72
N MET A 135 -22.31 -1.38 12.72
CA MET A 135 -23.44 -0.46 12.85
C MET A 135 -24.73 -1.07 12.29
N HIS A 136 -25.88 -0.61 12.79
CA HIS A 136 -27.23 -1.00 12.40
C HIS A 136 -27.47 -2.51 12.49
N ILE A 137 -26.97 -3.15 13.56
CA ILE A 137 -27.19 -4.57 13.76
C ILE A 137 -28.63 -4.78 14.18
N GLN A 138 -29.37 -5.57 13.39
CA GLN A 138 -30.69 -6.08 13.76
C GLN A 138 -30.61 -7.60 13.92
N ALA A 139 -30.65 -8.06 15.16
CA ALA A 139 -30.71 -9.48 15.51
C ALA A 139 -32.17 -9.90 15.75
N VAL A 140 -32.55 -11.07 15.24
CA VAL A 140 -33.92 -11.59 15.36
C VAL A 140 -33.89 -12.97 15.99
N GLY A 141 -34.88 -13.29 16.81
CA GLY A 141 -34.86 -14.52 17.57
C GLY A 141 -36.18 -14.93 18.20
N VAL A 142 -36.08 -15.94 19.06
CA VAL A 142 -37.18 -16.47 19.86
C VAL A 142 -36.86 -16.39 21.35
N VAL A 143 -37.90 -16.31 22.17
CA VAL A 143 -37.78 -16.27 23.63
C VAL A 143 -38.70 -17.31 24.25
N ASP A 144 -38.10 -18.15 25.10
CA ASP A 144 -38.80 -19.14 25.92
C ASP A 144 -38.90 -18.67 27.38
N VAL A 145 -39.96 -19.08 28.08
CA VAL A 145 -40.17 -18.79 29.50
C VAL A 145 -40.24 -20.09 30.30
N LYS A 146 -39.07 -20.58 30.74
CA LYS A 146 -38.97 -21.85 31.49
C LYS A 146 -38.36 -21.61 32.88
N ASP A 147 -38.91 -22.27 33.89
CA ASP A 147 -38.41 -22.25 35.28
C ASP A 147 -38.26 -20.85 35.89
N GLY A 148 -39.11 -19.90 35.46
CA GLY A 148 -39.05 -18.50 35.94
C GLY A 148 -37.95 -17.65 35.30
N ALA A 149 -37.20 -18.19 34.35
CA ALA A 149 -36.16 -17.51 33.58
C ALA A 149 -36.60 -17.31 32.13
N LEU A 150 -36.18 -16.19 31.53
CA LEU A 150 -36.32 -15.96 30.10
C LEU A 150 -35.08 -16.49 29.39
N THR A 151 -35.25 -17.27 28.33
CA THR A 151 -34.12 -17.69 27.48
C THR A 151 -34.31 -17.13 26.09
N PHE A 152 -33.45 -16.17 25.72
CA PHE A 152 -33.37 -15.57 24.41
C PHE A 152 -32.46 -16.42 23.53
N GLU A 153 -32.92 -16.68 22.32
CA GLU A 153 -32.11 -17.25 21.25
C GLU A 153 -32.19 -16.30 20.07
N VAL A 154 -31.10 -15.60 19.77
CA VAL A 154 -31.03 -14.64 18.65
C VAL A 154 -30.01 -15.04 17.60
N PHE A 155 -30.34 -14.72 16.35
CA PHE A 155 -29.52 -15.02 15.20
C PHE A 155 -29.25 -13.77 14.36
N ARG A 156 -28.00 -13.59 13.94
CA ARG A 156 -27.61 -12.59 12.94
C ARG A 156 -26.32 -12.98 12.23
N THR A 157 -26.28 -12.91 10.90
CA THR A 157 -25.02 -12.89 10.16
C THR A 157 -24.41 -11.49 10.21
N LEU A 158 -23.14 -11.41 10.64
CA LEU A 158 -22.33 -10.20 10.65
C LEU A 158 -21.20 -10.34 9.62
N GLU A 159 -20.83 -9.22 9.01
CA GLU A 159 -19.67 -9.09 8.14
C GLU A 159 -18.60 -8.28 8.90
N LEU A 160 -17.40 -8.83 9.02
CA LEU A 160 -16.30 -8.28 9.79
C LEU A 160 -15.12 -8.00 8.86
N ASP A 161 -14.53 -6.82 8.94
CA ASP A 161 -13.25 -6.53 8.32
C ASP A 161 -12.13 -7.21 9.14
N VAL A 162 -11.19 -7.87 8.47
CA VAL A 162 -10.00 -8.49 9.07
C VAL A 162 -8.76 -8.15 8.27
N LEU A 163 -7.58 -8.39 8.86
CA LEU A 163 -6.29 -8.01 8.29
C LEU A 163 -6.34 -6.58 7.81
N SER A 164 -6.87 -5.70 8.67
CA SER A 164 -6.78 -4.29 8.39
C SER A 164 -7.54 -3.92 7.10
N GLY A 165 -8.77 -4.46 6.96
CA GLY A 165 -9.69 -4.18 5.85
C GLY A 165 -9.28 -4.81 4.52
N ALA A 166 -8.19 -5.57 4.52
CA ALA A 166 -7.74 -6.29 3.35
C ALA A 166 -8.70 -7.45 3.02
N ALA A 167 -9.32 -8.07 4.02
CA ALA A 167 -10.28 -9.15 3.80
C ALA A 167 -11.56 -8.97 4.64
N LYS A 168 -12.63 -9.67 4.22
CA LYS A 168 -13.94 -9.65 4.89
C LYS A 168 -14.34 -11.05 5.34
N VAL A 169 -14.91 -11.14 6.54
CA VAL A 169 -15.38 -12.37 7.19
C VAL A 169 -16.86 -12.31 7.42
N SER A 170 -17.60 -13.30 6.93
CA SER A 170 -18.97 -13.54 7.37
C SER A 170 -18.99 -14.46 8.58
N ALA A 171 -19.80 -14.11 9.56
CA ALA A 171 -19.91 -14.82 10.82
C ALA A 171 -21.38 -14.93 11.23
N ASP A 172 -21.86 -16.15 11.40
CA ASP A 172 -23.22 -16.42 11.85
C ASP A 172 -23.28 -16.38 13.39
N PHE A 173 -23.79 -15.28 13.94
CA PHE A 173 -23.95 -15.08 15.38
C PHE A 173 -25.25 -15.70 15.89
N ALA A 174 -25.12 -16.82 16.60
CA ALA A 174 -26.19 -17.50 17.32
C ALA A 174 -26.03 -17.35 18.84
N LEU A 175 -26.68 -16.35 19.43
CA LEU A 175 -26.54 -16.03 20.85
C LEU A 175 -27.68 -16.66 21.66
N GLY A 176 -27.32 -17.46 22.66
CA GLY A 176 -28.23 -17.97 23.68
C GLY A 176 -28.01 -17.25 25.00
N VAL A 177 -28.96 -16.41 25.41
CA VAL A 177 -28.89 -15.62 26.65
C VAL A 177 -29.99 -16.06 27.59
N ARG A 178 -29.63 -16.51 28.79
CA ARG A 178 -30.58 -16.78 29.87
C ARG A 178 -30.61 -15.56 30.79
N ALA A 179 -31.79 -15.01 31.04
CA ALA A 179 -32.02 -14.00 32.05
C ALA A 179 -32.41 -14.68 33.37
N ASP A 180 -31.67 -14.39 34.42
CA ASP A 180 -31.93 -14.85 35.78
C ASP A 180 -31.56 -13.71 36.75
N VAL A 181 -32.37 -13.52 37.80
CA VAL A 181 -32.16 -12.43 38.78
C VAL A 181 -31.08 -12.77 39.80
N ASP A 182 -30.70 -14.04 39.90
CA ASP A 182 -29.73 -14.55 40.86
C ASP A 182 -28.29 -14.60 40.31
N PHE A 183 -28.06 -14.15 39.07
CA PHE A 183 -26.70 -14.10 38.53
C PHE A 183 -25.87 -13.01 39.20
N GLU A 184 -24.70 -13.38 39.72
CA GLU A 184 -23.70 -12.40 40.17
C GLU A 184 -23.17 -11.63 38.95
N PHE A 185 -23.26 -10.31 39.03
CA PHE A 185 -22.82 -9.40 37.99
C PHE A 185 -21.64 -8.57 38.52
N ASP A 186 -20.46 -8.70 37.90
CA ASP A 186 -19.28 -7.90 38.23
C ASP A 186 -19.36 -6.56 37.51
N GLN A 187 -19.44 -5.48 38.28
CA GLN A 187 -19.52 -4.09 37.79
C GLN A 187 -18.14 -3.40 37.77
N ILE A 188 -17.07 -4.14 38.06
CA ILE A 188 -15.72 -3.60 38.17
C ILE A 188 -15.04 -3.71 36.82
N ASN A 189 -14.66 -2.56 36.25
CA ASN A 189 -13.71 -2.53 35.15
C ASN A 189 -12.28 -2.68 35.71
N ARG A 190 -11.52 -3.65 35.19
CA ARG A 190 -10.18 -4.00 35.69
C ARG A 190 -9.06 -3.56 34.77
N ASP A 191 -9.38 -3.24 33.53
CA ASP A 191 -8.40 -2.90 32.51
C ASP A 191 -8.44 -1.38 32.33
N PRO A 192 -7.32 -0.67 32.58
CA PRO A 192 -7.29 0.76 32.33
C PRO A 192 -7.09 1.04 30.85
N LEU A 193 -7.78 2.08 30.36
CA LEU A 193 -7.62 2.59 29.01
C LEU A 193 -6.15 2.97 28.76
N GLN A 194 -5.57 2.46 27.67
CA GLN A 194 -4.18 2.66 27.27
C GLN A 194 -4.07 2.85 25.76
N ALA A 195 -3.18 3.75 25.33
CA ALA A 195 -2.84 3.92 23.92
C ALA A 195 -1.82 2.84 23.50
N THR A 196 -2.26 1.87 22.71
CA THR A 196 -1.47 0.69 22.34
C THR A 196 -0.70 0.83 21.02
N GLY A 197 -1.12 1.74 20.15
CA GLY A 197 -0.44 2.07 18.89
C GLY A 197 -0.82 3.46 18.40
N SER A 198 -0.02 4.02 17.50
CA SER A 198 -0.31 5.30 16.85
C SER A 198 0.22 5.34 15.41
N PHE A 199 -0.37 6.24 14.63
CA PHE A 199 0.15 6.66 13.34
C PHE A 199 -0.09 8.17 13.19
N PRO A 200 0.94 9.02 13.00
CA PRO A 200 2.34 8.68 13.08
C PRO A 200 2.76 8.13 14.46
N GLU A 201 3.87 7.40 14.49
CA GLU A 201 4.52 6.98 15.73
C GLU A 201 5.10 8.19 16.49
N HIS A 202 5.28 8.07 17.81
CA HIS A 202 5.91 9.12 18.60
C HIS A 202 7.37 9.34 18.15
N ASN A 203 7.73 10.59 17.87
CA ASN A 203 8.95 11.09 17.23
C ASN A 203 9.18 10.65 15.78
N GLN A 204 8.13 10.22 15.07
CA GLN A 204 8.26 9.95 13.63
C GLN A 204 8.57 11.24 12.85
N THR A 205 9.50 11.14 11.91
CA THR A 205 9.88 12.22 10.99
C THR A 205 9.27 12.00 9.60
N GLN A 206 9.32 13.04 8.76
CA GLN A 206 8.83 13.00 7.38
C GLN A 206 7.38 12.51 7.24
N VAL A 207 6.53 12.87 8.22
CA VAL A 207 5.10 12.59 8.15
C VAL A 207 4.47 13.43 7.04
N GLU A 208 3.72 12.81 6.15
CA GLU A 208 2.98 13.51 5.10
C GLU A 208 1.98 14.51 5.74
N PRO A 209 2.04 15.81 5.42
CA PRO A 209 1.20 16.83 6.07
C PRO A 209 -0.31 16.67 5.83
N SER A 210 -0.69 15.92 4.81
CA SER A 210 -2.09 15.64 4.44
C SER A 210 -2.67 14.39 5.12
N ASN A 211 -1.85 13.63 5.88
CA ASN A 211 -2.30 12.44 6.58
C ASN A 211 -3.10 12.75 7.84
N ASN A 212 -4.02 11.84 8.16
CA ASN A 212 -4.67 11.82 9.47
C ASN A 212 -3.78 11.16 10.51
N ILE A 213 -4.04 11.52 11.77
CA ILE A 213 -3.41 10.93 12.94
C ILE A 213 -4.38 9.90 13.53
N ILE A 214 -3.87 8.74 13.93
CA ILE A 214 -4.62 7.62 14.47
C ILE A 214 -4.00 7.22 15.79
N VAL A 215 -4.84 6.98 16.78
CA VAL A 215 -4.42 6.41 18.07
C VAL A 215 -5.27 5.19 18.34
N VAL A 216 -4.62 4.04 18.50
CA VAL A 216 -5.25 2.75 18.75
C VAL A 216 -5.23 2.49 20.25
N PHE A 217 -6.40 2.37 20.86
CA PHE A 217 -6.55 2.02 22.26
C PHE A 217 -6.79 0.52 22.45
N ASN A 218 -6.56 0.02 23.66
CA ASN A 218 -6.89 -1.36 24.04
C ASN A 218 -8.40 -1.63 24.03
N GLU A 219 -9.23 -0.59 24.08
CA GLU A 219 -10.69 -0.68 24.12
C GLU A 219 -11.36 0.59 23.52
N PRO A 220 -12.68 0.57 23.21
CA PRO A 220 -13.39 1.72 22.67
C PRO A 220 -13.40 2.92 23.61
N VAL A 221 -13.10 4.09 23.05
CA VAL A 221 -13.05 5.36 23.80
C VAL A 221 -14.43 6.02 23.81
N SER A 222 -14.86 6.49 24.98
CA SER A 222 -16.10 7.24 25.14
C SER A 222 -16.07 8.58 24.41
N ALA A 223 -17.24 9.04 23.96
CA ALA A 223 -17.37 10.37 23.37
C ALA A 223 -17.06 11.51 24.37
N GLN A 224 -17.17 11.24 25.68
CA GLN A 224 -16.84 12.21 26.71
C GLN A 224 -15.32 12.30 26.91
N GLY A 225 -14.78 13.53 26.92
CA GLY A 225 -13.34 13.78 27.07
C GLY A 225 -12.61 13.95 25.74
N MET A 226 -13.20 13.49 24.63
CA MET A 226 -12.63 13.66 23.29
C MET A 226 -12.43 15.12 22.88
N GLU A 227 -13.18 16.05 23.48
CA GLU A 227 -13.03 17.49 23.27
C GLU A 227 -11.70 18.07 23.80
N GLN A 228 -10.98 17.32 24.63
CA GLN A 228 -9.67 17.72 25.16
C GLN A 228 -8.51 17.29 24.28
N VAL A 229 -8.75 16.36 23.35
CA VAL A 229 -7.74 15.99 22.36
C VAL A 229 -7.45 17.20 21.49
N GLN A 230 -6.21 17.68 21.53
CA GLN A 230 -5.79 18.90 20.84
C GLN A 230 -4.47 18.67 20.11
N LEU A 231 -4.37 19.22 18.91
CA LEU A 231 -3.13 19.23 18.13
C LEU A 231 -2.52 20.62 18.21
N PHE A 232 -1.23 20.71 18.52
CA PHE A 232 -0.50 21.97 18.60
C PHE A 232 0.68 21.98 17.64
N ARG A 233 0.92 23.15 17.06
CA ARG A 233 2.20 23.47 16.42
C ARG A 233 3.22 23.77 17.51
N GLN A 234 4.34 23.07 17.56
CA GLN A 234 5.20 23.10 18.76
C GLN A 234 5.98 24.42 18.92
N ASP A 235 6.40 25.03 17.81
CA ASP A 235 7.17 26.28 17.81
C ASP A 235 6.37 27.50 18.29
N SER A 236 5.08 27.56 18.00
CA SER A 236 4.17 28.65 18.38
C SER A 236 3.24 28.30 19.54
N SER A 237 3.09 27.00 19.86
CA SER A 237 2.03 26.46 20.73
C SER A 237 0.62 26.83 20.26
N GLU A 238 0.46 27.08 18.95
CA GLU A 238 -0.84 27.41 18.36
C GLU A 238 -1.67 26.13 18.17
N PRO A 239 -2.95 26.12 18.59
CA PRO A 239 -3.82 24.98 18.36
C PRO A 239 -4.19 24.87 16.88
N VAL A 240 -4.09 23.67 16.34
CA VAL A 240 -4.51 23.32 14.99
C VAL A 240 -5.97 22.85 15.03
N PRO A 241 -6.86 23.41 14.19
CA PRO A 241 -8.24 22.93 14.09
C PRO A 241 -8.29 21.48 13.58
N ILE A 242 -8.87 20.60 14.39
CA ILE A 242 -9.01 19.16 14.12
C ILE A 242 -10.45 18.69 14.33
N GLN A 243 -10.81 17.59 13.67
CA GLN A 243 -11.96 16.75 14.01
C GLN A 243 -11.46 15.43 14.59
N VAL A 244 -12.06 15.02 15.71
CA VAL A 244 -11.76 13.74 16.37
C VAL A 244 -12.97 12.83 16.26
N ARG A 245 -12.75 11.57 15.86
CA ARG A 245 -13.80 10.56 15.69
C ARG A 245 -13.35 9.23 16.27
N SER A 246 -14.25 8.52 16.94
CA SER A 246 -14.02 7.14 17.37
C SER A 246 -14.46 6.14 16.29
N SER A 247 -13.69 5.07 16.12
CA SER A 247 -14.00 3.94 15.24
C SER A 247 -13.40 2.66 15.83
N GLY A 248 -14.24 1.76 16.33
CA GLY A 248 -13.77 0.62 17.13
C GLY A 248 -13.04 1.14 18.38
N SER A 249 -11.81 0.67 18.57
CA SER A 249 -10.87 1.19 19.58
C SER A 249 -9.93 2.29 19.08
N ASN A 250 -10.16 2.83 17.87
CA ASN A 250 -9.32 3.89 17.32
C ASN A 250 -9.93 5.26 17.56
N LEU A 251 -9.09 6.25 17.84
CA LEU A 251 -9.37 7.65 17.58
C LEU A 251 -8.72 8.06 16.26
N VAL A 252 -9.52 8.63 15.36
CA VAL A 252 -9.06 9.23 14.10
C VAL A 252 -9.14 10.74 14.26
N ILE A 253 -7.98 11.38 14.17
CA ILE A 253 -7.79 12.82 14.27
C ILE A 253 -7.50 13.34 12.86
N THR A 254 -8.40 14.18 12.37
CA THR A 254 -8.39 14.73 11.02
C THR A 254 -8.20 16.25 11.10
N PRO A 255 -7.03 16.79 10.70
CA PRO A 255 -6.87 18.22 10.51
C PRO A 255 -7.91 18.79 9.54
N PHE A 256 -8.37 20.02 9.77
CA PHE A 256 -9.30 20.69 8.83
C PHE A 256 -8.62 21.21 7.57
N SER A 257 -7.35 21.54 7.69
CA SER A 257 -6.47 21.96 6.60
C SER A 257 -5.20 21.12 6.66
N GLU A 258 -4.52 21.00 5.52
CA GLU A 258 -3.21 20.37 5.48
C GLU A 258 -2.27 21.01 6.51
N LEU A 259 -1.46 20.19 7.18
CA LEU A 259 -0.47 20.70 8.12
C LEU A 259 0.65 21.44 7.36
N ASP A 260 1.35 22.33 8.04
CA ASP A 260 2.51 23.00 7.46
C ASP A 260 3.64 21.99 7.26
N ALA A 261 4.36 22.10 6.15
CA ALA A 261 5.53 21.28 5.85
C ALA A 261 6.74 21.67 6.73
N GLY A 262 7.54 20.69 7.14
CA GLY A 262 8.77 20.91 7.91
C GLY A 262 8.56 21.42 9.32
N VAL A 263 7.39 21.13 9.90
CA VAL A 263 6.97 21.66 11.21
C VAL A 263 6.73 20.51 12.18
N ARG A 264 7.15 20.72 13.43
CA ARG A 264 6.93 19.79 14.52
C ARG A 264 5.57 20.02 15.17
N TYR A 265 4.79 18.95 15.29
CA TYR A 265 3.48 18.95 15.90
C TYR A 265 3.43 18.06 17.13
N GLN A 266 2.54 18.41 18.06
CA GLN A 266 2.26 17.66 19.28
C GLN A 266 0.76 17.43 19.39
N LEU A 267 0.33 16.18 19.31
CA LEU A 267 -1.01 15.75 19.70
C LEU A 267 -1.02 15.49 21.20
N ASP A 268 -1.83 16.24 21.93
CA ASP A 268 -2.13 16.01 23.34
C ASP A 268 -3.46 15.27 23.45
N LEU A 269 -3.46 14.11 24.10
CA LEU A 269 -4.67 13.31 24.31
C LEU A 269 -5.54 13.83 25.46
N GLY A 270 -4.99 14.65 26.35
CA GLY A 270 -5.63 15.04 27.61
C GLY A 270 -5.72 13.88 28.62
N ASP A 271 -6.21 14.18 29.82
CA ASP A 271 -6.35 13.24 30.95
C ASP A 271 -7.82 12.83 31.24
N GLU A 272 -8.77 13.41 30.52
CA GLU A 272 -10.20 13.09 30.66
C GLU A 272 -10.72 12.04 29.67
N LEU A 273 -9.86 11.50 28.79
CA LEU A 273 -10.22 10.35 27.97
C LEU A 273 -10.50 9.14 28.86
N LYS A 274 -11.53 8.40 28.51
CA LYS A 274 -11.99 7.22 29.23
C LYS A 274 -12.63 6.21 28.31
N ASP A 275 -12.64 4.97 28.74
CA ASP A 275 -13.32 3.90 28.01
C ASP A 275 -14.84 4.05 28.03
N MET A 276 -15.51 3.15 27.30
CA MET A 276 -16.97 3.11 27.19
C MET A 276 -17.67 2.27 28.28
N ASP A 277 -16.96 1.73 29.28
CA ASP A 277 -17.61 0.96 30.35
C ASP A 277 -18.67 1.79 31.05
N ILE A 278 -19.84 1.19 31.29
CA ILE A 278 -20.98 1.92 31.86
C ILE A 278 -20.91 2.06 33.38
N TYR A 279 -20.28 1.11 34.08
CA TYR A 279 -20.32 1.04 35.54
C TYR A 279 -19.13 1.74 36.18
N GLU A 280 -17.93 1.44 35.70
CA GLU A 280 -16.68 2.00 36.20
C GLU A 280 -15.78 2.40 35.01
N PRO A 281 -16.11 3.47 34.27
CA PRO A 281 -15.27 3.90 33.17
C PRO A 281 -13.85 4.24 33.64
N SER A 282 -12.84 3.62 33.03
CA SER A 282 -11.44 3.84 33.37
C SER A 282 -10.88 5.01 32.57
N HIS A 283 -10.15 5.90 33.25
CA HIS A 283 -9.42 6.97 32.60
C HIS A 283 -8.18 6.45 31.88
N LEU A 284 -7.76 7.19 30.84
CA LEU A 284 -6.50 6.96 30.15
C LEU A 284 -5.34 6.98 31.15
N GLN A 285 -4.57 5.90 31.15
CA GLN A 285 -3.33 5.79 31.92
C GLN A 285 -2.13 5.98 31.00
N PHE A 286 -1.18 6.77 31.47
CA PHE A 286 0.10 6.97 30.80
C PHE A 286 1.12 5.96 31.33
N VAL A 287 1.51 5.03 30.48
CA VAL A 287 2.38 3.90 30.86
C VAL A 287 3.65 3.94 30.00
N PRO A 288 4.86 3.82 30.59
CA PRO A 288 6.09 3.71 29.80
C PRO A 288 6.01 2.56 28.80
N GLY A 289 6.37 2.81 27.53
CA GLY A 289 6.24 1.84 26.44
C GLY A 289 4.84 1.72 25.81
N ASP A 290 3.89 2.57 26.20
CA ASP A 290 2.66 2.81 25.44
C ASP A 290 2.96 3.65 24.17
N ALA A 291 1.96 3.91 23.33
CA ALA A 291 2.14 4.65 22.07
C ALA A 291 2.54 6.14 22.25
N THR A 292 2.45 6.65 23.47
CA THR A 292 2.83 8.01 23.87
C THR A 292 4.12 8.05 24.71
N ASP A 293 4.77 6.90 24.89
CA ASP A 293 5.87 6.67 25.84
C ASP A 293 5.56 7.17 27.26
N GLY A 294 4.30 7.01 27.69
CA GLY A 294 3.83 7.41 29.01
C GLY A 294 3.71 8.92 29.23
N THR A 295 3.61 9.72 28.16
CA THR A 295 3.45 11.17 28.26
C THR A 295 2.04 11.66 27.99
N GLY A 296 1.18 10.82 27.38
CA GLY A 296 -0.11 11.25 26.84
C GLY A 296 0.01 12.10 25.57
N GLN A 297 1.23 12.25 25.03
CA GLN A 297 1.54 13.10 23.89
C GLN A 297 2.18 12.31 22.76
N ILE A 298 1.74 12.57 21.53
CA ILE A 298 2.38 12.05 20.31
C ILE A 298 3.01 13.24 19.61
N VAL A 299 4.32 13.20 19.44
CA VAL A 299 5.08 14.27 18.79
C VAL A 299 5.59 13.74 17.45
N PHE A 300 5.53 14.54 16.39
CA PHE A 300 6.02 14.14 15.07
C PHE A 300 6.41 15.34 14.23
N ASP A 301 7.25 15.12 13.22
CA ASP A 301 7.73 16.14 12.31
C ASP A 301 7.17 15.89 10.91
N THR A 302 6.50 16.90 10.33
CA THR A 302 6.03 16.82 8.96
C THR A 302 7.19 16.91 7.98
N ALA A 303 7.08 16.27 6.81
CA ALA A 303 8.08 16.38 5.75
C ALA A 303 8.28 17.86 5.34
N SER A 304 9.53 18.30 5.20
CA SER A 304 9.87 19.68 4.82
C SER A 304 9.56 19.98 3.36
N TYR A 305 9.79 18.98 2.50
CA TYR A 305 9.82 19.13 1.04
C TYR A 305 10.79 20.22 0.55
N ALA A 306 11.73 20.65 1.40
CA ALA A 306 12.74 21.59 0.98
C ALA A 306 13.68 20.88 0.00
N ALA A 307 14.19 21.65 -0.97
CA ALA A 307 15.18 21.18 -1.92
C ALA A 307 16.41 22.08 -1.81
N ASN A 308 17.59 21.51 -2.06
CA ASN A 308 18.83 22.27 -2.14
C ASN A 308 18.74 23.31 -3.28
N ASP A 309 19.47 24.43 -3.15
CA ASP A 309 19.42 25.54 -4.11
C ASP A 309 19.76 25.14 -5.56
N ASP A 310 20.54 24.07 -5.73
CA ASP A 310 21.00 23.49 -6.99
C ASP A 310 20.25 22.21 -7.41
N ALA A 311 19.26 21.78 -6.62
CA ALA A 311 18.48 20.58 -6.91
C ALA A 311 17.67 20.74 -8.23
N PRO A 312 17.53 19.65 -9.01
CA PRO A 312 16.73 19.67 -10.23
C PRO A 312 15.24 19.86 -9.92
N VAL A 313 14.51 20.46 -10.86
CA VAL A 313 13.04 20.60 -10.76
C VAL A 313 12.39 19.54 -11.61
N LEU A 314 11.74 18.57 -10.96
CA LEU A 314 11.03 17.49 -11.65
C LEU A 314 9.51 17.74 -11.63
N PRO A 315 8.80 17.42 -12.73
CA PRO A 315 7.35 17.34 -12.76
C PRO A 315 6.88 16.07 -12.03
N PRO A 316 5.60 16.01 -11.63
CA PRO A 316 5.05 14.79 -11.04
C PRO A 316 4.96 13.67 -12.09
N VAL A 317 5.21 12.44 -11.67
CA VAL A 317 5.03 11.22 -12.47
C VAL A 317 4.06 10.26 -11.77
N VAL A 318 3.44 9.36 -12.54
CA VAL A 318 2.69 8.24 -11.97
C VAL A 318 3.66 7.12 -11.58
N LEU A 319 3.83 6.91 -10.28
CA LEU A 319 4.59 5.78 -9.73
C LEU A 319 3.79 4.48 -9.81
N GLY A 320 2.51 4.56 -9.43
CA GLY A 320 1.61 3.42 -9.28
C GLY A 320 0.33 3.61 -10.08
N LEU A 321 -0.04 2.67 -10.96
CA LEU A 321 -1.33 2.65 -11.66
C LEU A 321 -1.95 1.26 -11.61
N TYR A 322 -3.20 1.15 -11.15
CA TYR A 322 -4.00 -0.07 -11.28
C TYR A 322 -5.39 0.24 -11.85
N PRO A 323 -5.83 -0.48 -12.88
CA PRO A 323 -5.05 -1.42 -13.70
C PRO A 323 -4.05 -0.65 -14.58
N GLY A 324 -2.92 -1.25 -14.93
CA GLY A 324 -1.98 -0.69 -15.91
C GLY A 324 -0.61 -0.31 -15.35
N ILE A 325 0.01 0.69 -15.97
CA ILE A 325 1.33 1.24 -15.63
C ILE A 325 1.35 2.75 -15.88
N GLY A 326 2.16 3.48 -15.11
CA GLY A 326 2.20 4.94 -15.08
C GLY A 326 2.89 5.67 -16.26
N CYS A 327 2.98 5.06 -17.45
CA CYS A 327 3.60 5.67 -18.64
C CYS A 327 2.64 5.64 -19.84
N ALA A 328 2.80 6.59 -20.76
CA ALA A 328 2.19 6.51 -22.08
C ALA A 328 2.68 5.23 -22.78
N LEU A 329 1.79 4.54 -23.48
CA LEU A 329 2.10 3.27 -24.14
C LEU A 329 2.08 3.40 -25.66
N GLU A 330 3.08 2.81 -26.32
CA GLU A 330 3.11 2.56 -27.76
C GLU A 330 3.02 1.06 -28.07
N ASP A 331 2.87 0.70 -29.35
CA ASP A 331 2.66 -0.70 -29.79
C ASP A 331 1.49 -1.42 -29.11
N ARG A 332 0.48 -0.65 -28.71
CA ARG A 332 -0.74 -1.15 -28.05
C ARG A 332 -1.54 -2.05 -29.00
N GLY A 333 -1.99 -3.20 -28.50
CA GLY A 333 -2.84 -4.13 -29.24
C GLY A 333 -2.11 -5.00 -30.26
N VAL A 334 -0.77 -5.01 -30.26
CA VAL A 334 0.03 -5.96 -31.04
C VAL A 334 -0.31 -7.39 -30.62
N GLU A 335 -0.57 -8.26 -31.59
CA GLU A 335 -0.90 -9.66 -31.33
C GLU A 335 0.36 -10.52 -31.20
N GLN A 336 0.49 -11.26 -30.09
CA GLN A 336 1.56 -12.22 -29.83
C GLN A 336 0.99 -13.58 -29.42
N GLN A 337 1.75 -14.66 -29.59
CA GLN A 337 1.34 -15.99 -29.11
C GLN A 337 1.90 -16.24 -27.72
N ASP A 338 1.07 -16.77 -26.82
CA ASP A 338 1.53 -17.29 -25.53
C ASP A 338 2.23 -18.65 -25.67
N ALA A 339 2.83 -19.14 -24.58
CA ALA A 339 3.53 -20.42 -24.56
C ALA A 339 2.60 -21.62 -24.85
N GLN A 340 1.28 -21.42 -24.75
CA GLN A 340 0.24 -22.39 -25.03
C GLN A 340 -0.32 -22.24 -26.46
N GLY A 341 0.17 -21.26 -27.24
CA GLY A 341 -0.20 -20.99 -28.63
C GLY A 341 -1.47 -20.12 -28.80
N ASN A 342 -2.01 -19.51 -27.74
CA ASN A 342 -3.13 -18.59 -27.84
C ASN A 342 -2.64 -17.20 -28.28
N THR A 343 -3.42 -16.51 -29.11
CA THR A 343 -3.14 -15.12 -29.49
C THR A 343 -3.60 -14.17 -28.39
N LEU A 344 -2.67 -13.38 -27.85
CA LEU A 344 -2.89 -12.31 -26.88
C LEU A 344 -2.70 -10.95 -27.55
N LYS A 345 -3.54 -9.98 -27.19
CA LYS A 345 -3.33 -8.56 -27.57
C LYS A 345 -2.53 -7.87 -26.48
N MET A 346 -1.27 -7.60 -26.76
CA MET A 346 -0.34 -7.00 -25.80
C MET A 346 -0.77 -5.57 -25.45
N ALA A 347 -0.51 -5.17 -24.21
CA ALA A 347 -0.87 -3.83 -23.73
C ALA A 347 0.04 -2.74 -24.29
N GLY A 348 1.25 -3.08 -24.73
CA GLY A 348 2.23 -2.17 -25.33
C GLY A 348 3.53 -2.08 -24.52
N ARG A 349 4.34 -1.07 -24.79
CA ARG A 349 5.54 -0.69 -24.02
C ARG A 349 5.50 0.78 -23.69
N CYS A 350 6.23 1.23 -22.66
CA CYS A 350 6.34 2.66 -22.39
C CYS A 350 6.93 3.39 -23.60
N VAL A 351 6.36 4.55 -23.95
CA VAL A 351 6.96 5.47 -24.91
C VAL A 351 8.36 5.80 -24.43
N GLY A 352 9.30 5.81 -25.37
CA GLY A 352 10.70 5.94 -25.03
C GLY A 352 11.34 4.67 -24.43
N GLY A 353 10.73 3.50 -24.55
CA GLY A 353 11.47 2.23 -24.47
C GLY A 353 12.31 1.98 -25.72
N LEU A 354 13.11 0.90 -25.71
CA LEU A 354 13.74 0.39 -26.92
C LEU A 354 12.75 -0.44 -27.75
N GLU A 355 12.96 -0.53 -29.07
CA GLU A 355 12.09 -1.30 -29.98
C GLU A 355 12.11 -2.82 -29.70
N ASP A 356 13.14 -3.32 -29.02
CA ASP A 356 13.28 -4.71 -28.59
C ASP A 356 12.85 -4.96 -27.14
N ASP A 357 12.40 -3.93 -26.41
CA ASP A 357 11.77 -4.11 -25.09
C ASP A 357 10.55 -5.02 -25.17
N SER A 358 10.43 -5.93 -24.21
CA SER A 358 9.25 -6.80 -24.10
C SER A 358 7.98 -6.00 -23.88
N LEU A 359 6.91 -6.39 -24.58
CA LEU A 359 5.60 -5.77 -24.41
C LEU A 359 4.92 -6.27 -23.14
N TYR A 360 4.23 -5.38 -22.43
CA TYR A 360 3.39 -5.74 -21.30
C TYR A 360 2.23 -6.65 -21.73
N TYR A 361 1.93 -7.63 -20.89
CA TYR A 361 0.74 -8.48 -21.04
C TYR A 361 -0.55 -7.68 -20.88
N PRO A 362 -1.69 -8.19 -21.41
CA PRO A 362 -2.98 -7.56 -21.20
C PRO A 362 -3.24 -7.22 -19.74
N PHE A 363 -3.76 -6.01 -19.48
CA PHE A 363 -4.13 -5.62 -18.12
C PHE A 363 -5.52 -6.12 -17.76
N PHE A 364 -5.71 -6.46 -16.48
CA PHE A 364 -6.97 -6.95 -15.95
C PHE A 364 -7.43 -6.07 -14.80
N TYR A 365 -8.74 -5.92 -14.67
CA TYR A 365 -9.37 -5.19 -13.58
C TYR A 365 -10.36 -6.06 -12.82
N ASP A 366 -9.99 -6.47 -11.62
CA ASP A 366 -10.85 -7.16 -10.66
C ASP A 366 -11.90 -6.20 -10.09
N LEU A 367 -13.18 -6.57 -10.22
CA LEU A 367 -14.33 -5.78 -9.78
C LEU A 367 -14.37 -5.50 -8.26
N SER A 368 -13.62 -6.25 -7.45
CA SER A 368 -13.51 -6.03 -6.00
C SER A 368 -12.59 -4.86 -5.62
N ARG A 369 -11.82 -4.32 -6.56
CA ARG A 369 -10.71 -3.39 -6.30
C ARG A 369 -10.98 -2.00 -6.88
N PRO A 370 -10.56 -0.91 -6.23
CA PRO A 370 -10.63 0.42 -6.84
C PRO A 370 -9.59 0.57 -7.95
N ILE A 371 -9.87 1.44 -8.93
CA ILE A 371 -8.83 1.99 -9.81
C ILE A 371 -7.97 2.94 -8.97
N GLU A 372 -6.66 2.85 -9.07
CA GLU A 372 -5.76 3.61 -8.22
C GLU A 372 -4.61 4.23 -9.01
N VAL A 373 -4.31 5.51 -8.74
CA VAL A 373 -3.16 6.24 -9.29
C VAL A 373 -2.38 6.86 -8.14
N SER A 374 -1.08 6.60 -8.06
CA SER A 374 -0.17 7.14 -7.04
C SER A 374 0.99 7.91 -7.68
N PHE A 375 1.42 8.99 -7.03
CA PHE A 375 2.38 9.96 -7.56
C PHE A 375 3.66 10.00 -6.71
N ASN A 376 4.77 10.46 -7.30
CA ASN A 376 6.05 10.62 -6.61
C ASN A 376 6.12 11.84 -5.69
N MET A 377 5.19 12.79 -5.84
CA MET A 377 5.17 14.02 -5.06
C MET A 377 3.72 14.48 -4.79
N PRO A 378 3.50 15.33 -3.77
CA PRO A 378 2.17 15.87 -3.48
C PRO A 378 1.58 16.66 -4.67
N MET A 379 0.33 16.35 -5.00
CA MET A 379 -0.44 16.87 -6.12
C MET A 379 -1.49 17.89 -5.67
N ASP A 380 -1.88 18.78 -6.59
CA ASP A 380 -3.03 19.67 -6.40
C ASP A 380 -4.34 18.90 -6.61
N LEU A 381 -5.07 18.70 -5.51
CA LEU A 381 -6.34 17.98 -5.50
C LEU A 381 -7.42 18.59 -6.39
N THR A 382 -7.36 19.89 -6.66
CA THR A 382 -8.34 20.57 -7.52
C THR A 382 -8.20 20.17 -8.99
N THR A 383 -7.03 19.65 -9.38
CA THR A 383 -6.78 19.13 -10.73
C THR A 383 -7.18 17.66 -10.89
N MET A 384 -7.45 16.95 -9.77
CA MET A 384 -7.85 15.55 -9.75
C MET A 384 -9.31 15.33 -10.18
N THR A 385 -9.63 15.69 -11.41
CA THR A 385 -10.99 15.78 -11.95
C THR A 385 -11.29 14.67 -12.96
N PHE A 386 -12.56 14.28 -13.03
CA PHE A 386 -13.03 13.28 -14.00
C PHE A 386 -13.75 13.92 -15.17
N GLY A 387 -13.38 13.47 -16.37
CA GLY A 387 -13.92 13.95 -17.64
C GLY A 387 -14.66 12.86 -18.41
N GLN A 388 -14.92 13.15 -19.69
CA GLN A 388 -15.48 12.21 -20.65
C GLN A 388 -14.43 11.91 -21.72
N ILE A 389 -14.26 10.65 -22.09
CA ILE A 389 -13.36 10.27 -23.16
C ILE A 389 -13.82 10.92 -24.48
N ALA A 390 -12.86 11.47 -25.22
CA ALA A 390 -13.08 12.08 -26.51
C ALA A 390 -13.45 11.03 -27.57
N ALA A 391 -13.99 11.49 -28.70
CA ALA A 391 -14.47 10.62 -29.76
C ALA A 391 -13.38 9.72 -30.39
N ASP A 392 -12.12 10.15 -30.35
CA ASP A 392 -10.96 9.38 -30.82
C ASP A 392 -10.43 8.35 -29.80
N GLY A 393 -10.94 8.40 -28.56
CA GLY A 393 -10.49 7.54 -27.48
C GLY A 393 -9.08 7.80 -26.98
N GLN A 394 -8.51 8.99 -27.25
CA GLN A 394 -7.12 9.34 -26.95
C GLN A 394 -6.98 10.37 -25.80
N SER A 395 -8.07 11.00 -25.39
CA SER A 395 -8.05 12.10 -24.41
C SER A 395 -9.33 12.19 -23.59
N CYS A 396 -9.30 12.94 -22.50
CA CYS A 396 -10.45 13.27 -21.66
C CYS A 396 -10.84 14.73 -21.81
N ASP A 397 -12.10 14.96 -22.18
CA ASP A 397 -12.76 16.26 -22.18
C ASP A 397 -13.29 16.61 -20.77
N GLY A 398 -12.97 17.81 -20.28
CA GLY A 398 -13.53 18.36 -19.04
C GLY A 398 -12.94 17.83 -17.74
N GLY A 399 -11.96 16.94 -17.79
CA GLY A 399 -11.21 16.46 -16.62
C GLY A 399 -9.89 15.79 -17.00
N ALA A 400 -9.05 15.52 -16.00
CA ALA A 400 -7.71 14.95 -16.19
C ALA A 400 -7.71 13.43 -16.42
N MET A 401 -8.74 12.74 -15.95
CA MET A 401 -8.88 11.28 -16.07
C MET A 401 -10.30 10.89 -16.45
N CYS A 402 -10.47 9.84 -17.24
CA CYS A 402 -11.78 9.36 -17.64
C CYS A 402 -11.77 7.85 -17.94
N LEU A 403 -12.93 7.22 -17.81
CA LEU A 403 -13.14 5.80 -18.04
C LEU A 403 -14.31 5.60 -19.01
N ALA A 404 -14.15 4.69 -19.97
CA ALA A 404 -15.22 4.37 -20.91
C ALA A 404 -15.15 2.93 -21.42
N GLN A 405 -16.28 2.49 -21.98
CA GLN A 405 -16.38 1.27 -22.77
C GLN A 405 -16.61 1.61 -24.24
N GLU A 406 -15.92 0.92 -25.16
CA GLU A 406 -16.25 1.03 -26.59
C GLU A 406 -17.44 0.13 -26.93
N VAL A 407 -18.52 0.72 -27.46
CA VAL A 407 -19.73 -0.01 -27.88
C VAL A 407 -20.13 0.43 -29.28
N ASN A 408 -20.07 -0.50 -30.24
CA ASN A 408 -20.38 -0.25 -31.66
C ASN A 408 -19.59 0.93 -32.26
N GLY A 409 -18.30 1.03 -31.94
CA GLY A 409 -17.42 2.09 -32.46
C GLY A 409 -17.64 3.47 -31.84
N ASN A 410 -18.37 3.55 -30.72
CA ASN A 410 -18.54 4.78 -29.95
C ASN A 410 -18.18 4.55 -28.48
N TRP A 411 -17.59 5.55 -27.85
CA TRP A 411 -17.28 5.49 -26.43
C TRP A 411 -18.49 5.82 -25.56
N GLN A 412 -18.79 4.91 -24.64
CA GLN A 412 -19.77 5.10 -23.58
C GLN A 412 -19.03 5.37 -22.27
N ASN A 413 -19.13 6.60 -21.78
CA ASN A 413 -18.45 7.06 -20.57
C ASN A 413 -19.03 6.43 -19.32
N ILE A 414 -18.15 6.15 -18.36
CA ILE A 414 -18.47 5.59 -17.06
C ILE A 414 -18.08 6.61 -15.99
N ASP A 415 -19.07 7.01 -15.20
CA ASP A 415 -18.85 7.95 -14.11
C ASP A 415 -17.97 7.31 -13.03
N LEU A 416 -17.01 8.09 -12.54
CA LEU A 416 -16.11 7.72 -11.47
C LEU A 416 -16.42 8.55 -10.22
N SER A 417 -16.45 7.89 -9.06
CA SER A 417 -16.33 8.54 -7.76
C SER A 417 -14.92 8.33 -7.24
N ALA A 418 -14.40 9.19 -6.36
CA ALA A 418 -13.05 8.97 -5.83
C ALA A 418 -12.81 9.48 -4.42
N ARG A 419 -11.85 8.83 -3.76
CA ARG A 419 -11.15 9.35 -2.59
C ARG A 419 -9.79 9.87 -3.05
N ARG A 420 -9.47 11.12 -2.69
CA ARG A 420 -8.28 11.85 -3.18
C ARG A 420 -7.39 12.27 -2.02
N ASN A 421 -6.12 11.90 -2.06
CA ASN A 421 -5.04 12.31 -1.17
C ASN A 421 -3.97 13.02 -2.01
N SER A 422 -3.10 13.85 -1.43
CA SER A 422 -2.05 14.56 -2.19
C SER A 422 -1.15 13.62 -3.01
N LEU A 423 -0.87 12.41 -2.55
CA LEU A 423 -0.02 11.43 -3.24
C LEU A 423 -0.80 10.40 -4.05
N ARG A 424 -2.14 10.42 -4.02
CA ARG A 424 -2.94 9.34 -4.60
C ARG A 424 -4.40 9.68 -4.88
N ILE A 425 -4.95 9.09 -5.94
CA ILE A 425 -6.39 8.97 -6.16
C ILE A 425 -6.85 7.50 -6.20
N ARG A 426 -7.93 7.18 -5.48
CA ARG A 426 -8.66 5.90 -5.57
C ARG A 426 -10.03 6.15 -6.19
N ALA A 427 -10.19 5.76 -7.45
CA ALA A 427 -11.42 5.90 -8.21
C ALA A 427 -12.24 4.61 -8.20
N VAL A 428 -13.54 4.73 -7.99
CA VAL A 428 -14.51 3.62 -8.01
C VAL A 428 -15.54 3.91 -9.10
N PRO A 429 -15.66 3.04 -10.11
CA PRO A 429 -16.69 3.11 -11.13
C PRO A 429 -18.10 3.08 -10.54
N ALA A 430 -19.05 3.74 -11.18
CA ALA A 430 -20.45 3.72 -10.76
C ALA A 430 -20.96 2.25 -10.62
N PRO A 431 -21.78 1.93 -9.61
CA PRO A 431 -22.26 0.56 -9.41
C PRO A 431 -22.94 -0.03 -10.66
N ASN A 432 -22.63 -1.28 -10.99
CA ASN A 432 -23.16 -2.01 -12.16
C ASN A 432 -22.80 -1.40 -13.54
N SER A 433 -21.79 -0.52 -13.63
CA SER A 433 -21.33 0.05 -14.90
C SER A 433 -20.27 -0.81 -15.61
N ILE A 434 -19.51 -1.60 -14.85
CA ILE A 434 -18.51 -2.53 -15.37
C ILE A 434 -19.02 -3.96 -15.26
N VAL A 435 -18.85 -4.72 -16.33
CA VAL A 435 -19.28 -6.12 -16.45
C VAL A 435 -18.06 -6.98 -16.73
N ALA A 436 -17.86 -8.03 -15.94
CA ALA A 436 -16.76 -8.97 -16.13
C ALA A 436 -16.77 -9.58 -17.54
N GLY A 437 -15.59 -9.69 -18.15
CA GLY A 437 -15.37 -10.17 -19.51
C GLY A 437 -15.44 -9.09 -20.59
N ASN A 438 -15.87 -7.88 -20.27
CA ASN A 438 -15.85 -6.75 -21.22
C ASN A 438 -14.53 -5.97 -21.13
N ASP A 439 -14.19 -5.30 -22.23
CA ASP A 439 -13.02 -4.42 -22.34
C ASP A 439 -13.38 -2.95 -22.08
N TYR A 440 -12.47 -2.24 -21.41
CA TYR A 440 -12.61 -0.86 -21.01
C TYR A 440 -11.31 -0.09 -21.25
N ARG A 441 -11.41 1.24 -21.33
CA ARG A 441 -10.26 2.13 -21.45
C ARG A 441 -10.25 3.19 -20.35
N LEU A 442 -9.15 3.26 -19.62
CA LEU A 442 -8.79 4.37 -18.76
C LEU A 442 -7.84 5.32 -19.52
N VAL A 443 -8.11 6.62 -19.43
CA VAL A 443 -7.26 7.66 -20.01
C VAL A 443 -6.84 8.64 -18.93
N ILE A 444 -5.55 8.96 -18.87
CA ILE A 444 -4.99 10.08 -18.10
C ILE A 444 -4.32 11.02 -19.11
N ASN A 445 -4.75 12.28 -19.14
CA ASN A 445 -4.21 13.25 -20.09
C ASN A 445 -2.76 13.62 -19.74
N GLY A 446 -1.90 13.67 -20.77
CA GLY A 446 -0.54 14.18 -20.67
C GLY A 446 -0.40 15.65 -21.09
N GLY A 447 -1.42 16.27 -21.68
CA GLY A 447 -1.46 17.72 -21.93
C GLY A 447 -0.94 18.18 -23.29
N ASP A 448 -0.35 17.31 -24.11
CA ASP A 448 0.03 17.58 -25.52
C ASP A 448 -1.14 18.04 -26.39
N ASP A 449 -2.36 17.68 -25.99
CA ASP A 449 -3.63 17.98 -26.64
C ASP A 449 -4.34 19.22 -26.04
N GLY A 450 -3.71 19.89 -25.08
CA GLY A 450 -4.25 21.06 -24.39
C GLY A 450 -5.41 20.76 -23.43
N LYS A 451 -5.61 19.49 -23.06
CA LYS A 451 -6.68 19.09 -22.12
C LYS A 451 -6.28 19.33 -20.66
N PRO A 452 -7.24 19.31 -19.73
CA PRO A 452 -6.93 19.33 -18.30
C PRO A 452 -6.03 18.15 -17.93
N VAL A 453 -5.06 18.38 -17.04
CA VAL A 453 -4.07 17.39 -16.57
C VAL A 453 -3.99 17.43 -15.06
N PHE A 454 -3.45 16.37 -14.45
CA PHE A 454 -3.03 16.43 -13.05
C PHE A 454 -1.83 17.39 -12.92
N ARG A 455 -1.76 18.11 -11.79
CA ARG A 455 -0.64 19.00 -11.49
C ARG A 455 -0.10 18.79 -10.09
N SER A 456 1.19 19.07 -9.91
CA SER A 456 1.82 19.08 -8.59
C SER A 456 1.21 20.18 -7.71
N HIS A 457 1.33 20.04 -6.38
CA HIS A 457 0.90 21.08 -5.46
C HIS A 457 1.62 22.41 -5.76
N GLU A 458 1.01 23.56 -5.44
CA GLU A 458 1.60 24.90 -5.67
C GLU A 458 3.03 25.09 -5.12
N ARG A 459 3.44 24.31 -4.11
CA ARG A 459 4.79 24.36 -3.54
C ARG A 459 5.85 23.75 -4.46
N PHE A 460 5.41 22.92 -5.41
CA PHE A 460 6.21 22.31 -6.47
C PHE A 460 5.90 22.96 -7.82
N ASN A 461 5.65 24.27 -7.83
CA ASN A 461 5.45 25.09 -9.03
C ASN A 461 4.23 24.75 -9.91
N ASN A 462 3.29 23.91 -9.42
CA ASN A 462 2.07 23.55 -10.15
C ASN A 462 2.34 22.95 -11.55
N LEU A 463 3.40 22.15 -11.66
CA LEU A 463 3.85 21.51 -12.88
C LEU A 463 2.84 20.45 -13.34
N ALA A 464 2.60 20.38 -14.64
CA ALA A 464 1.81 19.33 -15.26
C ALA A 464 2.51 17.97 -15.16
N ILE A 465 1.69 16.92 -15.04
CA ILE A 465 2.17 15.54 -14.99
C ILE A 465 3.01 15.17 -16.21
N ASN A 466 4.13 14.49 -15.98
CA ASN A 466 4.94 13.85 -17.00
C ASN A 466 4.43 12.42 -17.23
N THR A 467 3.96 12.15 -18.44
CA THR A 467 3.43 10.83 -18.83
C THR A 467 4.44 10.02 -19.64
N ASP A 468 5.61 10.58 -19.95
CA ASP A 468 6.69 9.96 -20.72
C ASP A 468 8.04 10.12 -20.00
N PRO A 469 8.18 9.50 -18.80
CA PRO A 469 9.35 9.71 -17.95
C PRO A 469 10.67 9.19 -18.56
N LEU A 470 10.62 8.37 -19.61
CA LEU A 470 11.81 7.80 -20.25
C LEU A 470 12.48 8.73 -21.26
N ASN A 471 11.80 9.79 -21.67
CA ASN A 471 12.37 10.83 -22.52
C ASN A 471 12.88 12.05 -21.71
N GLY A 472 12.94 11.91 -20.39
CA GLY A 472 13.47 12.91 -19.45
C GLY A 472 12.55 13.06 -18.23
N MET A 473 13.12 13.06 -17.03
CA MET A 473 12.39 13.42 -15.81
C MET A 473 12.59 14.89 -15.48
N GLY A 474 13.83 15.37 -15.49
CA GLY A 474 14.19 16.76 -15.20
C GLY A 474 14.52 17.59 -16.44
N THR A 475 15.04 16.99 -17.52
CA THR A 475 15.54 17.73 -18.69
C THR A 475 15.07 17.22 -20.04
N CYS A 476 14.41 18.11 -20.79
CA CYS A 476 13.69 17.69 -22.00
C CYS A 476 14.55 17.89 -23.21
N GLY A 477 15.09 16.77 -23.69
CA GLY A 477 16.09 16.76 -24.74
C GLY A 477 17.45 17.27 -24.25
N PRO A 478 18.50 17.09 -25.07
CA PRO A 478 19.90 17.15 -24.63
C PRO A 478 20.45 18.52 -24.14
N PHE A 479 19.61 19.54 -23.94
CA PHE A 479 20.08 20.93 -23.74
C PHE A 479 19.18 21.87 -22.93
N LYS A 480 18.12 21.39 -22.27
CA LYS A 480 17.16 22.27 -21.57
C LYS A 480 17.03 21.91 -20.09
N ASN A 481 17.35 22.87 -19.21
CA ASN A 481 17.00 22.82 -17.79
C ASN A 481 15.53 23.23 -17.55
N GLU A 482 14.64 22.90 -18.50
CA GLU A 482 13.19 23.11 -18.36
C GLU A 482 12.57 21.78 -17.89
N PRO A 483 11.67 21.79 -16.89
CA PRO A 483 10.99 20.57 -16.41
C PRO A 483 10.21 19.87 -17.53
N CYS A 484 10.22 18.53 -17.54
CA CYS A 484 9.53 17.72 -18.55
C CYS A 484 8.05 17.52 -18.29
N GLU A 485 7.33 18.63 -18.32
CA GLU A 485 5.89 18.63 -18.24
C GLU A 485 5.27 18.00 -19.49
N GLY A 486 4.38 17.03 -19.26
CA GLY A 486 3.45 16.51 -20.24
C GLY A 486 3.89 15.25 -20.97
N GLY A 487 3.48 15.15 -22.23
CA GLY A 487 3.63 13.96 -23.07
C GLY A 487 2.29 13.41 -23.60
N PRO A 488 2.33 12.29 -24.33
CA PRO A 488 1.12 11.63 -24.80
C PRO A 488 0.25 11.14 -23.63
N SER A 489 -1.06 11.05 -23.82
CA SER A 489 -1.95 10.50 -22.79
C SER A 489 -1.58 9.06 -22.42
N ILE A 490 -1.70 8.72 -21.14
CA ILE A 490 -1.64 7.33 -20.67
C ILE A 490 -2.96 6.66 -21.06
N LEU A 491 -2.90 5.65 -21.91
CA LEU A 491 -4.06 4.89 -22.41
C LEU A 491 -3.98 3.45 -21.95
N ILE A 492 -4.74 3.08 -20.94
CA ILE A 492 -4.79 1.70 -20.43
C ILE A 492 -6.04 1.01 -20.97
N ASP A 493 -5.84 0.03 -21.85
CA ASP A 493 -6.87 -0.93 -22.20
C ASP A 493 -6.81 -2.10 -21.22
N PHE A 494 -7.95 -2.47 -20.65
CA PHE A 494 -8.02 -3.58 -19.71
C PHE A 494 -9.32 -4.36 -19.86
N THR A 495 -9.28 -5.64 -19.49
CA THR A 495 -10.46 -6.50 -19.43
C THR A 495 -10.92 -6.63 -17.98
N ALA A 496 -12.20 -6.39 -17.73
CA ALA A 496 -12.77 -6.58 -16.39
C ALA A 496 -12.86 -8.07 -16.04
N THR A 497 -12.59 -8.42 -14.78
CA THR A 497 -12.64 -9.78 -14.26
C THR A 497 -13.61 -9.86 -13.08
N PRO A 498 -14.24 -11.03 -12.81
CA PRO A 498 -15.13 -11.18 -11.66
C PRO A 498 -14.41 -10.88 -10.35
N ASP A 499 -15.18 -10.55 -9.32
CA ASP A 499 -14.69 -10.53 -7.94
C ASP A 499 -14.18 -11.92 -7.57
N VAL A 500 -12.88 -12.02 -7.28
CA VAL A 500 -12.20 -13.27 -6.86
C VAL A 500 -11.83 -13.26 -5.37
N GLY A 501 -12.41 -12.37 -4.56
CA GLY A 501 -12.14 -12.31 -3.12
C GLY A 501 -10.73 -11.85 -2.77
N ALA A 502 -10.05 -11.16 -3.69
CA ALA A 502 -8.68 -10.70 -3.49
C ALA A 502 -8.61 -9.55 -2.49
N ALA A 503 -7.64 -9.63 -1.59
CA ALA A 503 -7.34 -8.59 -0.63
C ALA A 503 -6.42 -7.54 -1.25
N TYR A 504 -6.98 -6.40 -1.65
CA TYR A 504 -6.25 -5.36 -2.37
C TYR A 504 -5.65 -4.30 -1.44
N ALA A 505 -4.35 -4.09 -1.59
CA ALA A 505 -3.64 -3.02 -0.91
C ALA A 505 -2.53 -2.47 -1.83
N THR A 506 -2.59 -1.17 -2.11
CA THR A 506 -1.39 -0.48 -2.56
C THR A 506 -0.51 -0.21 -1.37
N VAL A 507 0.71 -0.70 -1.48
CA VAL A 507 1.76 -0.49 -0.52
C VAL A 507 2.71 0.56 -1.07
N LEU A 508 3.07 1.54 -0.24
CA LEU A 508 4.00 2.60 -0.58
C LEU A 508 5.32 2.30 0.11
N THR A 509 6.45 2.63 -0.51
CA THR A 509 7.74 2.65 0.19
C THR A 509 7.63 3.65 1.35
N ARG A 510 7.88 3.20 2.58
CA ARG A 510 7.84 4.03 3.78
C ARG A 510 8.81 3.49 4.83
N GLU A 511 9.61 4.31 5.49
CA GLU A 511 10.03 5.69 5.19
C GLU A 511 10.76 5.77 3.82
N TYR A 512 10.84 6.94 3.20
CA TYR A 512 11.65 7.16 1.97
C TYR A 512 12.31 8.53 2.03
N THR A 513 13.47 8.66 1.40
CA THR A 513 14.34 9.85 1.54
C THR A 513 13.85 11.03 0.71
N ASP A 514 13.72 10.84 -0.61
CA ASP A 514 13.28 11.86 -1.58
C ASP A 514 11.77 12.15 -1.42
N VAL A 515 11.43 13.00 -0.44
CA VAL A 515 10.05 13.33 -0.09
C VAL A 515 9.45 14.35 -1.04
N ASN A 516 10.27 15.19 -1.66
CA ASN A 516 9.83 16.19 -2.63
C ASN A 516 9.74 15.65 -4.07
N GLY A 517 10.28 14.45 -4.32
CA GLY A 517 10.21 13.76 -5.61
C GLY A 517 11.12 14.37 -6.68
N ASN A 518 12.20 15.07 -6.29
CA ASN A 518 13.13 15.71 -7.21
C ASN A 518 14.24 14.78 -7.72
N GLY A 519 14.31 13.54 -7.23
CA GLY A 519 15.27 12.54 -7.67
C GLY A 519 16.69 12.77 -7.17
N VAL A 520 16.90 13.58 -6.13
CA VAL A 520 18.16 13.71 -5.41
C VAL A 520 17.93 13.57 -3.90
N TRP A 521 19.00 13.44 -3.12
CA TRP A 521 18.92 13.48 -1.66
C TRP A 521 19.27 14.89 -1.18
N ASP A 522 18.32 15.58 -0.55
CA ASP A 522 18.47 16.94 -0.05
C ASP A 522 18.92 17.02 1.42
N ASP A 523 19.49 18.16 1.84
CA ASP A 523 20.06 18.35 3.19
C ASP A 523 19.01 18.20 4.32
N ASP A 524 17.74 18.53 4.03
CA ASP A 524 16.62 18.46 4.98
C ASP A 524 15.92 17.08 4.99
N GLU A 525 16.41 16.11 4.19
CA GLU A 525 15.84 14.76 4.08
C GLU A 525 16.60 13.73 4.91
N PHE A 526 15.90 12.68 5.30
CA PHE A 526 16.44 11.62 6.16
C PHE A 526 16.73 10.34 5.38
N GLU A 527 17.80 9.65 5.76
CA GLU A 527 18.17 8.36 5.17
C GLU A 527 17.08 7.30 5.44
N ALA A 528 16.51 6.73 4.37
CA ALA A 528 15.56 5.64 4.45
C ALA A 528 16.30 4.30 4.45
N VAL A 529 16.74 3.87 5.63
CA VAL A 529 17.60 2.68 5.84
C VAL A 529 17.04 1.36 5.27
N ASN A 530 15.73 1.27 5.00
CA ASN A 530 15.08 0.08 4.45
C ASN A 530 14.53 0.28 3.03
N ASN A 531 14.82 1.40 2.37
CA ASN A 531 14.39 1.70 1.00
C ASN A 531 15.56 2.30 0.20
N HIS A 532 16.55 1.45 -0.12
CA HIS A 532 17.73 1.86 -0.88
C HIS A 532 18.34 0.70 -1.68
N ALA A 533 19.17 1.05 -2.65
CA ALA A 533 20.11 0.15 -3.31
C ALA A 533 21.54 0.66 -3.09
N ARG A 534 22.46 -0.18 -2.64
CA ARG A 534 23.89 0.14 -2.55
C ARG A 534 24.65 -0.52 -3.69
N GLY A 535 25.23 0.29 -4.56
CA GLY A 535 26.03 -0.16 -5.69
C GLY A 535 27.54 -0.14 -5.41
N HIS A 536 28.29 -1.03 -6.04
CA HIS A 536 29.75 -1.00 -6.07
C HIS A 536 30.28 -1.21 -7.49
N VAL A 537 31.53 -0.78 -7.73
CA VAL A 537 32.20 -1.03 -9.02
C VAL A 537 32.82 -2.43 -9.01
N LYS A 538 32.30 -3.33 -9.85
CA LYS A 538 32.77 -4.72 -9.96
C LYS A 538 33.97 -4.84 -10.90
N SER A 539 33.90 -4.17 -12.05
CA SER A 539 35.00 -4.15 -13.02
C SER A 539 34.93 -2.94 -13.94
N THR A 540 36.06 -2.59 -14.57
CA THR A 540 36.11 -1.59 -15.64
C THR A 540 36.83 -2.15 -16.86
N GLY A 541 36.50 -1.63 -18.05
CA GLY A 541 37.06 -2.08 -19.31
C GLY A 541 37.12 -1.00 -20.39
N GLY A 542 37.84 -1.31 -21.46
CA GLY A 542 38.02 -0.40 -22.61
C GLY A 542 38.76 0.87 -22.21
N LEU A 543 38.16 2.03 -22.49
CA LEU A 543 38.72 3.34 -22.11
C LEU A 543 38.53 3.71 -20.63
N ILE A 544 37.69 3.00 -19.88
CA ILE A 544 37.54 3.26 -18.44
C ILE A 544 38.65 2.52 -17.69
N GLY A 545 39.65 3.27 -17.20
CA GLY A 545 40.79 2.75 -16.46
C GLY A 545 40.52 2.46 -14.98
N GLY A 546 39.46 3.07 -14.43
CA GLY A 546 38.98 2.87 -13.07
C GLY A 546 37.76 3.75 -12.80
N ALA A 547 36.95 3.36 -11.82
CA ALA A 547 35.79 4.11 -11.36
C ALA A 547 35.57 3.86 -9.86
N ASN A 548 34.95 4.81 -9.16
CA ASN A 548 34.45 4.63 -7.80
C ASN A 548 33.10 5.33 -7.59
N LEU A 549 32.43 4.96 -6.50
CA LEU A 549 31.13 5.49 -6.07
C LEU A 549 31.22 6.12 -4.67
N ASP A 550 32.43 6.47 -4.21
CA ASP A 550 32.70 6.86 -2.81
C ASP A 550 31.90 8.09 -2.33
N ASP A 551 31.39 8.91 -3.26
CA ASP A 551 30.59 10.12 -2.97
C ASP A 551 29.07 9.91 -3.14
N GLY A 552 28.60 8.69 -3.45
CA GLY A 552 27.18 8.42 -3.73
C GLY A 552 26.89 6.98 -4.13
N ASP A 553 27.25 6.00 -3.29
CA ASP A 553 27.03 4.56 -3.54
C ASP A 553 25.60 4.10 -3.26
N GLN A 554 24.79 4.93 -2.60
CA GLN A 554 23.40 4.64 -2.24
C GLN A 554 22.40 5.37 -3.14
N ILE A 555 21.43 4.62 -3.64
CA ILE A 555 20.25 5.11 -4.36
C ILE A 555 19.04 4.91 -3.44
N PHE A 556 18.38 5.98 -3.02
CA PHE A 556 17.16 5.86 -2.23
C PHE A 556 15.96 5.67 -3.14
N THR A 557 15.09 4.72 -2.80
CA THR A 557 13.98 4.32 -3.67
C THR A 557 12.64 4.81 -3.16
N HIS A 558 11.80 5.31 -4.07
CA HIS A 558 10.41 5.66 -3.84
C HIS A 558 9.53 4.89 -4.83
N ALA A 559 8.60 4.08 -4.32
CA ALA A 559 7.65 3.33 -5.13
C ALA A 559 6.23 3.33 -4.55
N ALA A 560 5.27 3.16 -5.46
CA ALA A 560 3.90 2.82 -5.14
C ALA A 560 3.54 1.52 -5.86
N LEU A 561 3.33 0.44 -5.10
CA LEU A 561 3.11 -0.90 -5.64
C LEU A 561 1.67 -1.34 -5.35
N PRO A 562 0.75 -1.27 -6.34
CA PRO A 562 -0.56 -1.89 -6.24
C PRO A 562 -0.42 -3.41 -6.16
N MET A 563 -0.70 -3.96 -4.98
CA MET A 563 -0.63 -5.39 -4.71
C MET A 563 -2.00 -5.96 -4.37
N ALA A 564 -2.21 -7.23 -4.71
CA ALA A 564 -3.37 -7.98 -4.27
C ALA A 564 -2.98 -9.35 -3.76
N PHE A 565 -3.34 -9.64 -2.51
CA PHE A 565 -3.22 -10.98 -1.95
C PHE A 565 -4.40 -11.81 -2.45
N LEU A 566 -4.11 -12.83 -3.24
CA LEU A 566 -5.10 -13.71 -3.84
C LEU A 566 -5.50 -14.82 -2.86
N PRO A 567 -6.64 -15.50 -3.08
CA PRO A 567 -6.99 -16.69 -2.31
C PRO A 567 -5.88 -17.74 -2.34
N LYS A 568 -5.81 -18.55 -1.29
CA LYS A 568 -4.78 -19.59 -1.15
C LYS A 568 -4.71 -20.50 -2.37
N ALA A 569 -3.51 -20.89 -2.73
CA ALA A 569 -3.24 -21.81 -3.82
C ALA A 569 -2.25 -22.90 -3.39
N PRO A 570 -2.20 -24.05 -4.09
CA PRO A 570 -1.09 -24.99 -3.96
C PRO A 570 0.25 -24.26 -4.16
N LEU A 571 1.24 -24.60 -3.34
CA LEU A 571 2.58 -24.04 -3.44
C LEU A 571 3.21 -24.47 -4.77
N ASP A 572 3.56 -23.50 -5.60
CA ASP A 572 4.28 -23.71 -6.85
C ASP A 572 5.20 -22.52 -7.13
N LEU A 573 6.47 -22.63 -6.70
CA LEU A 573 7.46 -21.58 -6.95
C LEU A 573 8.10 -21.67 -8.35
N SER A 574 7.70 -22.64 -9.18
CA SER A 574 8.08 -22.66 -10.60
C SER A 574 7.50 -21.48 -11.37
N TYR A 575 6.42 -20.88 -10.85
CA TYR A 575 5.85 -19.63 -11.36
C TYR A 575 6.86 -18.48 -11.39
N ILE A 576 7.83 -18.46 -10.47
CA ILE A 576 8.93 -17.47 -10.40
C ILE A 576 10.29 -18.09 -10.78
N GLY A 577 10.29 -19.22 -11.48
CA GLY A 577 11.50 -19.81 -12.06
C GLY A 577 12.36 -20.63 -11.12
N LEU A 578 11.83 -21.01 -9.96
CA LEU A 578 12.47 -21.95 -9.06
C LEU A 578 12.09 -23.40 -9.42
N VAL A 579 13.00 -24.32 -9.21
CA VAL A 579 12.78 -25.76 -9.40
C VAL A 579 12.88 -26.44 -8.04
N GLU A 580 11.92 -27.31 -7.74
CA GLU A 580 11.97 -28.14 -6.54
C GLU A 580 13.00 -29.28 -6.73
N GLU A 581 14.10 -29.22 -5.99
CA GLU A 581 15.16 -30.24 -6.05
C GLU A 581 14.89 -31.39 -5.06
N GLU A 582 14.36 -31.05 -3.90
CA GLU A 582 13.94 -31.94 -2.81
C GLU A 582 12.61 -31.43 -2.25
N PRO A 583 11.78 -32.26 -1.60
CA PRO A 583 10.49 -31.81 -1.07
C PRO A 583 10.61 -30.55 -0.20
N GLY A 584 9.99 -29.45 -0.66
CA GLY A 584 10.03 -28.14 -0.01
C GLY A 584 11.29 -27.31 -0.27
N ARG A 585 12.30 -27.82 -0.98
CA ARG A 585 13.52 -27.07 -1.32
C ARG A 585 13.50 -26.62 -2.77
N TRP A 586 13.39 -25.31 -2.98
CA TRP A 586 13.26 -24.68 -4.28
C TRP A 586 14.50 -23.87 -4.60
N CYS A 587 15.12 -24.10 -5.76
CA CYS A 587 16.35 -23.43 -6.17
C CYS A 587 16.21 -22.80 -7.56
N ALA A 588 16.91 -21.68 -7.77
CA ALA A 588 17.02 -21.04 -9.07
C ALA A 588 17.79 -21.93 -10.04
N THR A 589 17.51 -21.76 -11.34
CA THR A 589 18.18 -22.54 -12.40
C THR A 589 19.47 -21.90 -12.92
N GLN A 590 19.72 -20.65 -12.55
CA GLN A 590 20.86 -19.85 -13.00
C GLN A 590 21.60 -19.28 -11.80
N GLU A 591 22.93 -19.17 -11.94
CA GLU A 591 23.78 -18.49 -10.97
C GLU A 591 23.50 -16.98 -10.98
N ASP A 592 23.56 -16.35 -9.81
CA ASP A 592 23.49 -14.91 -9.67
C ASP A 592 24.80 -14.24 -10.12
N ALA A 593 24.89 -12.92 -9.96
CA ALA A 593 26.05 -12.16 -10.41
C ALA A 593 27.38 -12.61 -9.78
N ASP A 594 27.36 -13.24 -8.61
CA ASP A 594 28.56 -13.70 -7.90
C ASP A 594 28.85 -15.18 -8.10
N GLY A 595 28.02 -15.88 -8.89
CA GLY A 595 28.18 -17.31 -9.19
C GLY A 595 27.42 -18.22 -8.22
N ASP A 596 26.52 -17.70 -7.40
CA ASP A 596 25.75 -18.47 -6.42
C ASP A 596 24.35 -18.84 -6.94
N ILE A 597 23.84 -20.02 -6.56
CA ILE A 597 22.45 -20.41 -6.82
C ILE A 597 21.59 -20.02 -5.61
N TYR A 598 20.57 -19.19 -5.83
CA TYR A 598 19.57 -18.89 -4.81
C TYR A 598 18.68 -20.12 -4.53
N CYS A 599 18.47 -20.43 -3.25
CA CYS A 599 17.59 -21.50 -2.80
C CYS A 599 16.77 -21.07 -1.57
N ILE A 600 15.55 -21.59 -1.45
CA ILE A 600 14.68 -21.43 -0.28
C ILE A 600 14.09 -22.78 0.14
N THR A 601 13.90 -22.97 1.45
CA THR A 601 13.21 -24.15 2.00
C THR A 601 11.88 -23.75 2.60
N THR A 602 10.78 -24.32 2.12
CA THR A 602 9.40 -24.01 2.49
C THR A 602 8.83 -25.04 3.45
N LEU A 603 7.78 -24.66 4.18
CA LEU A 603 7.00 -25.53 5.05
C LEU A 603 5.53 -25.54 4.60
N GLY A 604 4.98 -26.73 4.38
CA GLY A 604 3.63 -26.91 3.84
C GLY A 604 3.59 -26.97 2.31
N ASP A 605 2.39 -27.22 1.78
CA ASP A 605 2.10 -27.40 0.35
C ASP A 605 1.17 -26.31 -0.20
N THR A 606 1.01 -25.20 0.53
CA THR A 606 0.20 -24.04 0.12
C THR A 606 0.94 -22.72 0.25
N ALA A 607 0.45 -21.72 -0.48
CA ALA A 607 0.96 -20.35 -0.46
C ALA A 607 -0.19 -19.35 -0.66
N ILE A 608 0.06 -18.10 -0.28
CA ILE A 608 -0.79 -16.96 -0.67
C ILE A 608 -0.12 -16.26 -1.85
N PRO A 609 -0.64 -16.38 -3.08
CA PRO A 609 -0.10 -15.63 -4.21
C PRO A 609 -0.37 -14.13 -4.00
N VAL A 610 0.62 -13.31 -4.34
CA VAL A 610 0.51 -11.85 -4.31
C VAL A 610 0.70 -11.36 -5.73
N GLU A 611 -0.36 -10.82 -6.33
CA GLU A 611 -0.26 -10.13 -7.60
C GLU A 611 0.44 -8.78 -7.40
N ILE A 612 1.45 -8.51 -8.22
CA ILE A 612 2.21 -7.27 -8.22
C ILE A 612 1.98 -6.62 -9.57
N ASN A 613 1.37 -5.43 -9.62
CA ASN A 613 1.17 -4.75 -10.90
C ASN A 613 2.50 -4.18 -11.43
N ALA A 614 2.62 -4.05 -12.76
CA ALA A 614 3.79 -3.46 -13.38
C ALA A 614 3.85 -1.95 -13.06
N GLN A 615 4.94 -1.47 -12.45
CA GLN A 615 5.06 -0.11 -11.95
C GLN A 615 6.44 0.50 -12.21
N HIS A 616 6.56 1.78 -11.87
CA HIS A 616 7.81 2.51 -11.78
C HIS A 616 8.26 2.60 -10.32
N VAL A 617 9.54 2.31 -10.07
CA VAL A 617 10.23 2.65 -8.85
C VAL A 617 11.21 3.77 -9.20
N MET A 618 11.08 4.91 -8.53
CA MET A 618 11.97 6.04 -8.71
C MET A 618 13.16 5.89 -7.74
N GLY A 619 14.36 6.22 -8.20
CA GLY A 619 15.58 6.24 -7.41
C GLY A 619 16.23 7.61 -7.45
N THR A 620 16.89 8.01 -6.36
CA THR A 620 17.75 9.20 -6.37
C THR A 620 18.92 9.04 -7.33
N SER A 621 19.55 10.16 -7.70
CA SER A 621 20.72 10.14 -8.58
C SER A 621 21.91 9.40 -7.97
N LEU A 622 22.65 8.74 -8.85
CA LEU A 622 23.94 8.11 -8.58
C LEU A 622 25.05 8.97 -9.20
N ILE A 623 26.10 9.22 -8.44
CA ILE A 623 27.29 9.93 -8.91
C ILE A 623 28.48 8.96 -8.91
N ALA A 624 29.07 8.75 -10.08
CA ALA A 624 30.25 7.93 -10.25
C ALA A 624 31.42 8.75 -10.78
N ASN A 625 32.58 8.66 -10.12
CA ASN A 625 33.80 9.28 -10.62
C ASN A 625 34.59 8.23 -11.41
N ALA A 626 34.51 8.29 -12.73
CA ALA A 626 35.29 7.44 -13.62
C ALA A 626 36.60 8.13 -14.05
N THR A 627 37.57 7.33 -14.50
CA THR A 627 38.82 7.81 -15.10
C THR A 627 39.03 7.20 -16.47
N LEU A 628 39.33 8.05 -17.45
CA LEU A 628 39.69 7.62 -18.80
C LEU A 628 41.18 7.28 -18.86
N ALA A 629 41.49 6.06 -19.32
CA ALA A 629 42.85 5.63 -19.61
C ALA A 629 43.14 5.75 -21.11
N ILE A 630 43.69 6.89 -21.53
CA ILE A 630 44.05 7.11 -22.94
C ILE A 630 45.46 6.53 -23.21
N PRO A 631 45.60 5.50 -24.06
CA PRO A 631 46.86 4.76 -24.24
C PRO A 631 48.08 5.59 -24.65
N ILE A 632 47.87 6.78 -25.22
CA ILE A 632 48.92 7.62 -25.81
C ILE A 632 49.34 8.77 -24.87
N LEU A 633 48.48 9.18 -23.95
CA LEU A 633 48.72 10.31 -23.04
C LEU A 633 49.26 9.88 -21.67
N GLY A 634 49.04 8.63 -21.25
CA GLY A 634 49.52 8.11 -19.96
C GLY A 634 48.89 8.75 -18.71
N ASP A 635 48.13 9.83 -18.88
CA ASP A 635 47.39 10.54 -17.83
C ASP A 635 45.94 10.02 -17.72
N LEU A 636 45.46 9.88 -16.49
CA LEU A 636 44.06 9.56 -16.16
C LEU A 636 43.24 10.85 -16.17
N ILE A 637 42.24 10.94 -17.05
CA ILE A 637 41.32 12.10 -17.11
C ILE A 637 40.07 11.77 -16.29
N PRO A 638 39.73 12.57 -15.26
CA PRO A 638 38.48 12.40 -14.53
C PRO A 638 37.26 12.62 -15.44
N LEU A 639 36.27 11.76 -15.31
CA LEU A 639 35.00 11.78 -16.02
C LEU A 639 33.88 11.49 -15.01
N PRO A 640 33.39 12.52 -14.29
CA PRO A 640 32.23 12.36 -13.41
C PRO A 640 30.97 12.08 -14.25
N LEU A 641 30.25 11.06 -13.83
CA LEU A 641 28.97 10.59 -14.36
C LEU A 641 27.90 10.87 -13.31
N GLU A 642 26.83 11.55 -13.70
CA GLU A 642 25.65 11.76 -12.88
C GLU A 642 24.46 11.16 -13.61
N THR A 643 23.73 10.24 -12.99
CA THR A 643 22.61 9.56 -13.65
C THR A 643 21.35 10.41 -13.78
N GLY A 644 21.24 11.46 -12.96
CA GLY A 644 19.94 12.05 -12.64
C GLY A 644 19.03 11.03 -11.93
N ALA A 645 17.75 11.34 -11.81
CA ALA A 645 16.76 10.42 -11.25
C ALA A 645 16.76 9.08 -12.01
N LEU A 646 16.82 7.97 -11.27
CA LEU A 646 16.76 6.63 -11.83
C LEU A 646 15.30 6.15 -11.88
N VAL A 647 14.96 5.39 -12.90
CA VAL A 647 13.65 4.73 -13.02
C VAL A 647 13.89 3.23 -13.19
N LEU A 648 13.34 2.44 -12.28
CA LEU A 648 13.28 1.00 -12.40
C LEU A 648 11.85 0.61 -12.81
N ARG A 649 11.69 0.05 -14.00
CA ARG A 649 10.39 -0.37 -14.56
C ARG A 649 10.27 -1.87 -14.52
N PHE A 650 9.22 -2.38 -13.89
CA PHE A 650 9.01 -3.83 -13.83
C PHE A 650 8.76 -4.38 -15.23
N ARG A 651 9.40 -5.49 -15.61
CA ARG A 651 9.26 -6.10 -16.93
C ARG A 651 8.60 -7.49 -16.85
N PRO A 652 7.92 -7.92 -17.92
CA PRO A 652 7.46 -9.30 -18.05
C PRO A 652 8.62 -10.31 -17.94
N TYR A 653 8.28 -11.56 -17.59
CA TYR A 653 9.24 -12.66 -17.57
C TYR A 653 9.57 -13.12 -19.00
N ASP A 654 10.74 -12.71 -19.50
CA ASP A 654 11.18 -12.99 -20.87
C ASP A 654 11.48 -14.50 -21.12
N ASP A 655 11.77 -15.23 -20.06
CA ASP A 655 12.09 -16.66 -20.06
C ASP A 655 10.89 -17.57 -19.72
N MET A 656 9.69 -17.00 -19.54
CA MET A 656 8.49 -17.74 -19.13
C MET A 656 7.30 -17.52 -20.05
N ALA A 657 6.27 -18.34 -19.83
CA ALA A 657 4.98 -18.14 -20.47
C ALA A 657 4.38 -16.80 -20.05
N PRO A 658 3.59 -16.14 -20.93
CA PRO A 658 2.83 -14.97 -20.58
C PRO A 658 2.01 -15.10 -19.31
N GLN A 659 2.43 -14.35 -18.30
CA GLN A 659 1.83 -14.41 -16.98
C GLN A 659 2.01 -13.10 -16.21
N PRO A 660 1.05 -12.72 -15.34
CA PRO A 660 1.21 -11.59 -14.43
C PRO A 660 2.43 -11.75 -13.51
N LEU A 661 3.00 -10.63 -13.08
CA LEU A 661 4.00 -10.65 -12.02
C LEU A 661 3.35 -11.08 -10.72
N ARG A 662 3.99 -12.04 -10.04
CA ARG A 662 3.52 -12.57 -8.76
C ARG A 662 4.67 -12.84 -7.81
N GLY A 663 4.43 -12.53 -6.54
CA GLY A 663 5.14 -13.10 -5.41
C GLY A 663 4.27 -14.11 -4.65
N PHE A 664 4.83 -14.69 -3.60
CA PHE A 664 4.16 -15.67 -2.75
C PHE A 664 4.49 -15.41 -1.28
N VAL A 665 3.49 -15.50 -0.41
CA VAL A 665 3.69 -15.54 1.04
C VAL A 665 3.60 -17.00 1.49
N ILE A 666 4.65 -17.46 2.18
CA ILE A 666 4.87 -18.85 2.55
C ILE A 666 5.43 -18.96 3.97
N ASN A 667 5.31 -20.13 4.58
CA ASN A 667 6.13 -20.49 5.75
C ASN A 667 7.49 -21.01 5.22
N ALA A 668 8.60 -20.58 5.82
CA ALA A 668 9.94 -20.95 5.39
C ALA A 668 10.81 -21.40 6.56
N ILE A 669 11.88 -22.12 6.24
CA ILE A 669 12.96 -22.46 7.16
C ILE A 669 14.10 -21.48 6.90
N ASP A 670 14.58 -20.84 7.96
CA ASP A 670 15.77 -20.01 7.91
C ASP A 670 16.99 -20.89 7.53
N PRO A 671 17.71 -20.57 6.44
CA PRO A 671 18.82 -21.37 5.96
C PRO A 671 20.03 -21.37 6.91
N GLU A 672 20.19 -20.34 7.74
CA GLU A 672 21.30 -20.23 8.69
C GLU A 672 21.04 -21.03 9.98
N THR A 673 19.81 -20.97 10.49
CA THR A 673 19.45 -21.59 11.78
C THR A 673 18.82 -22.97 11.64
N GLY A 674 18.23 -23.29 10.47
CA GLY A 674 17.50 -24.54 10.22
C GLY A 674 16.17 -24.63 10.98
N VAL A 675 15.64 -23.51 11.47
CA VAL A 675 14.39 -23.42 12.23
C VAL A 675 13.32 -22.72 11.37
N GLU A 676 12.05 -23.05 11.59
CA GLU A 676 10.92 -22.31 11.01
C GLU A 676 11.00 -20.83 11.40
N THR A 677 10.86 -19.96 10.40
CA THR A 677 10.78 -18.52 10.62
C THR A 677 9.47 -18.18 11.33
N ASP A 678 9.53 -17.32 12.36
CA ASP A 678 8.33 -16.90 13.10
C ASP A 678 7.36 -16.08 12.24
N ASP A 679 7.89 -15.17 11.42
CA ASP A 679 7.12 -14.40 10.43
C ASP A 679 7.02 -15.17 9.10
N PRO A 680 5.87 -15.15 8.42
CA PRO A 680 5.78 -15.70 7.08
C PRO A 680 6.65 -14.88 6.12
N VAL A 681 7.22 -15.54 5.12
CA VAL A 681 8.18 -14.97 4.18
C VAL A 681 7.47 -14.66 2.87
N PHE A 682 7.60 -13.42 2.40
CA PHE A 682 7.28 -13.02 1.05
C PHE A 682 8.47 -13.29 0.13
N ILE A 683 8.21 -13.91 -1.02
CA ILE A 683 9.22 -14.19 -2.05
C ILE A 683 8.69 -13.83 -3.43
N THR A 684 9.54 -13.21 -4.26
CA THR A 684 9.23 -12.95 -5.67
C THR A 684 10.51 -12.94 -6.52
N ARG A 685 10.37 -13.14 -7.83
CA ARG A 685 11.41 -12.75 -8.79
C ARG A 685 11.04 -11.38 -9.35
N LEU A 686 11.91 -10.41 -9.17
CA LEU A 686 11.77 -9.09 -9.75
C LEU A 686 12.64 -9.00 -10.99
N ASP A 687 12.00 -9.00 -12.16
CA ASP A 687 12.64 -8.60 -13.42
C ASP A 687 12.27 -7.15 -13.70
N ALA A 688 13.27 -6.32 -14.03
CA ALA A 688 13.04 -4.92 -14.34
C ALA A 688 14.01 -4.37 -15.39
N TRP A 689 13.66 -3.24 -15.96
CA TRP A 689 14.54 -2.35 -16.72
C TRP A 689 15.00 -1.21 -15.83
N LEU A 690 16.30 -0.95 -15.80
CA LEU A 690 16.90 0.24 -15.19
C LEU A 690 17.10 1.30 -16.27
N ASP A 691 16.57 2.49 -16.01
CA ASP A 691 16.63 3.65 -16.87
C ASP A 691 17.24 4.85 -16.13
N ALA A 692 18.13 5.58 -16.79
CA ALA A 692 18.65 6.88 -16.34
C ALA A 692 18.38 7.93 -17.43
N PRO A 693 17.13 8.43 -17.55
CA PRO A 693 16.71 9.27 -18.65
C PRO A 693 17.44 10.63 -18.71
N ASP A 694 17.94 11.11 -17.57
CA ASP A 694 18.66 12.39 -17.46
C ASP A 694 20.18 12.22 -17.26
N VAL A 695 20.75 11.09 -17.69
CA VAL A 695 22.19 10.81 -17.52
C VAL A 695 23.07 11.89 -18.17
N ARG A 696 24.06 12.38 -17.42
CA ARG A 696 25.00 13.44 -17.81
C ARG A 696 26.44 13.03 -17.54
N LEU A 697 27.33 13.45 -18.44
CA LEU A 697 28.78 13.26 -18.35
C LEU A 697 29.47 14.62 -18.40
N PHE A 698 30.21 14.98 -17.35
CA PHE A 698 30.92 16.27 -17.31
C PHE A 698 32.39 16.12 -17.73
N SER A 699 32.92 17.08 -18.48
CA SER A 699 34.32 17.09 -18.90
C SER A 699 35.20 17.84 -17.89
N ALA A 700 36.26 17.20 -17.39
CA ALA A 700 37.18 17.81 -16.41
C ALA A 700 38.22 18.79 -17.01
N LEU A 701 38.24 19.02 -18.33
CA LEU A 701 39.32 19.73 -19.03
C LEU A 701 39.10 21.24 -19.23
N LEU A 702 37.95 21.78 -18.82
CA LEU A 702 37.68 23.23 -18.84
C LEU A 702 37.68 23.79 -17.41
N PRO A 703 38.53 24.79 -17.09
CA PRO A 703 38.50 25.45 -15.79
C PRO A 703 37.15 26.16 -15.62
N GLY A 704 36.30 25.65 -14.73
CA GLY A 704 34.92 26.15 -14.53
C GLY A 704 33.83 25.09 -14.58
N GLY A 705 34.13 23.84 -14.94
CA GLY A 705 33.19 22.72 -14.82
C GLY A 705 31.96 22.78 -15.72
N GLU A 706 32.00 23.52 -16.83
CA GLU A 706 30.87 23.54 -17.76
C GLU A 706 30.68 22.16 -18.42
N ALA A 707 29.45 21.64 -18.35
CA ALA A 707 29.04 20.46 -19.08
C ALA A 707 29.25 20.69 -20.58
N LEU A 708 30.14 19.91 -21.20
CA LEU A 708 30.20 19.83 -22.65
C LEU A 708 29.16 18.81 -23.10
N PRO A 709 28.14 19.22 -23.89
CA PRO A 709 27.12 18.30 -24.35
C PRO A 709 27.67 17.30 -25.37
N ASN A 710 27.12 16.07 -25.35
CA ASN A 710 27.39 14.98 -26.31
C ASN A 710 28.83 14.46 -26.35
N VAL A 711 29.58 14.60 -25.25
CA VAL A 711 30.94 14.08 -25.20
C VAL A 711 30.97 12.57 -24.96
N ALA A 712 29.86 11.99 -24.50
CA ALA A 712 29.67 10.56 -24.41
C ALA A 712 28.18 10.16 -24.34
N ASP A 713 27.86 8.98 -24.86
CA ASP A 713 26.53 8.34 -24.85
C ASP A 713 26.61 7.04 -24.01
N ALA A 714 25.55 6.71 -23.28
CA ALA A 714 25.53 5.62 -22.31
C ALA A 714 24.29 4.72 -22.52
N ASN A 715 24.46 3.40 -22.43
CA ASN A 715 23.36 2.44 -22.62
C ASN A 715 22.41 2.30 -21.42
N VAL A 716 22.15 3.37 -20.68
CA VAL A 716 21.35 3.33 -19.43
C VAL A 716 19.85 3.44 -19.71
N ARG A 717 19.41 2.95 -20.86
CA ARG A 717 18.01 2.92 -21.28
C ARG A 717 17.64 1.48 -21.49
N SER A 718 16.60 1.04 -20.79
CA SER A 718 16.13 -0.33 -20.75
C SER A 718 17.20 -1.36 -20.35
N LEU A 719 18.09 -1.04 -19.41
CA LEU A 719 19.13 -1.97 -18.98
C LEU A 719 18.51 -3.08 -18.11
N PRO A 720 18.51 -4.36 -18.56
CA PRO A 720 17.80 -5.41 -17.83
C PRO A 720 18.52 -5.78 -16.53
N VAL A 721 17.75 -5.84 -15.45
CA VAL A 721 18.16 -6.35 -14.14
C VAL A 721 17.17 -7.40 -13.66
N SER A 722 17.65 -8.33 -12.83
CA SER A 722 16.83 -9.40 -12.24
C SER A 722 17.35 -9.73 -10.86
N ALA A 723 16.44 -9.95 -9.91
CA ALA A 723 16.77 -10.42 -8.58
C ALA A 723 15.63 -11.24 -7.97
N TYR A 724 15.97 -12.22 -7.14
CA TYR A 724 15.02 -12.77 -6.18
C TYR A 724 14.95 -11.84 -4.98
N LEU A 725 13.75 -11.41 -4.62
CA LEU A 725 13.49 -10.64 -3.41
C LEU A 725 12.84 -11.54 -2.36
N THR A 726 13.32 -11.46 -1.12
CA THR A 726 12.77 -12.21 0.01
C THR A 726 12.70 -11.35 1.25
N GLY A 727 11.74 -11.61 2.13
CA GLY A 727 11.67 -10.90 3.41
C GLY A 727 10.44 -11.21 4.25
N PRO A 728 10.45 -10.87 5.54
CA PRO A 728 9.32 -11.12 6.43
C PRO A 728 8.12 -10.22 6.10
N VAL A 729 6.91 -10.79 6.26
CA VAL A 729 5.66 -10.04 6.33
C VAL A 729 5.34 -9.75 7.80
N LYS A 730 5.36 -8.47 8.18
CA LYS A 730 5.16 -8.02 9.57
C LYS A 730 3.84 -7.29 9.73
N PHE A 731 3.27 -7.42 10.94
CA PHE A 731 2.02 -6.77 11.34
C PHE A 731 2.25 -5.83 12.51
N LEU A 732 1.95 -4.54 12.32
CA LEU A 732 2.22 -3.48 13.29
C LEU A 732 1.01 -3.20 14.19
N ARG A 733 1.28 -2.61 15.37
CA ARG A 733 0.24 -2.25 16.37
C ARG A 733 -0.68 -1.11 15.94
N ASN A 734 -0.36 -0.43 14.85
CA ASN A 734 -1.18 0.63 14.26
C ASN A 734 -2.04 0.12 13.08
N GLY A 735 -2.03 -1.20 12.82
CA GLY A 735 -2.85 -1.84 11.79
C GLY A 735 -2.20 -1.81 10.40
N GLN A 736 -0.92 -1.43 10.32
CA GLN A 736 -0.17 -1.55 9.08
C GLN A 736 0.41 -2.95 8.91
N ILE A 737 0.40 -3.42 7.67
CA ILE A 737 1.11 -4.60 7.18
C ILE A 737 2.32 -4.09 6.41
N THR A 738 3.49 -4.63 6.73
CA THR A 738 4.76 -4.25 6.11
C THR A 738 5.45 -5.46 5.52
N LEU A 739 5.97 -5.28 4.31
CA LEU A 739 6.86 -6.21 3.63
C LEU A 739 8.25 -5.57 3.65
N GLU A 740 9.19 -6.21 4.32
CA GLU A 740 10.59 -5.76 4.40
C GLU A 740 11.44 -6.72 3.59
N SER A 741 11.58 -6.46 2.29
CA SER A 741 12.27 -7.37 1.36
C SER A 741 13.68 -6.88 1.04
N SER A 742 14.59 -7.82 0.86
CA SER A 742 15.92 -7.58 0.31
C SER A 742 16.21 -8.50 -0.87
N ASN A 743 17.18 -8.14 -1.71
CA ASN A 743 17.66 -9.05 -2.75
C ASN A 743 18.44 -10.23 -2.15
N ALA A 744 17.94 -11.42 -2.40
CA ALA A 744 18.56 -12.68 -2.01
C ALA A 744 19.60 -13.18 -3.02
N SER A 745 19.63 -12.58 -4.22
CA SER A 745 20.59 -12.85 -5.29
C SER A 745 21.36 -11.57 -5.64
N ALA A 746 22.66 -11.70 -5.88
CA ALA A 746 23.48 -10.58 -6.32
C ALA A 746 23.09 -10.11 -7.72
N ILE A 747 23.15 -8.79 -7.96
CA ILE A 747 22.78 -8.15 -9.23
C ILE A 747 24.05 -7.57 -9.85
N ALA A 748 24.21 -7.70 -11.16
CA ALA A 748 25.23 -6.97 -11.90
C ALA A 748 24.68 -6.41 -13.20
N ALA A 749 25.10 -5.21 -13.55
CA ALA A 749 24.70 -4.51 -14.77
C ALA A 749 25.92 -3.90 -15.46
N SER A 750 26.04 -4.11 -16.76
CA SER A 750 27.13 -3.57 -17.58
C SER A 750 26.73 -2.27 -18.26
N LEU A 751 27.30 -1.17 -17.78
CA LEU A 751 27.21 0.15 -18.36
C LEU A 751 28.28 0.32 -19.45
N ASN A 752 27.86 0.48 -20.69
CA ASN A 752 28.71 0.80 -21.83
C ASN A 752 28.65 2.31 -22.10
N LEU A 753 29.82 2.93 -22.15
CA LEU A 753 30.02 4.36 -22.40
C LEU A 753 30.73 4.52 -23.75
N SER A 754 30.08 5.18 -24.70
CA SER A 754 30.70 5.62 -25.95
C SER A 754 31.19 7.05 -25.77
N VAL A 755 32.49 7.31 -25.90
CA VAL A 755 33.09 8.63 -25.62
C VAL A 755 33.66 9.24 -26.90
N ASP A 756 33.25 10.47 -27.22
CA ASP A 756 33.86 11.31 -28.27
C ASP A 756 35.15 11.94 -27.74
N LEU A 757 36.28 11.31 -28.12
CA LEU A 757 37.62 11.76 -27.74
C LEU A 757 38.01 13.08 -28.42
N GLY A 758 37.40 13.40 -29.56
CA GLY A 758 37.64 14.63 -30.31
C GLY A 758 37.02 15.87 -29.63
N ALA A 759 35.88 15.69 -28.96
CA ALA A 759 35.21 16.74 -28.21
C ALA A 759 35.86 17.03 -26.84
N LEU A 760 36.45 16.03 -26.18
CA LEU A 760 37.13 16.19 -24.88
C LEU A 760 38.38 17.06 -24.93
N ILE A 761 39.05 17.16 -26.08
CA ILE A 761 40.36 17.83 -26.20
C ILE A 761 40.31 18.93 -27.28
N PRO A 762 39.75 20.11 -26.98
CA PRO A 762 39.64 21.18 -27.96
C PRO A 762 41.03 21.68 -28.39
N GLY A 763 41.36 21.54 -29.67
CA GLY A 763 42.56 22.14 -30.28
C GLY A 763 43.77 21.20 -30.47
N VAL A 764 43.62 19.90 -30.23
CA VAL A 764 44.75 18.95 -30.31
C VAL A 764 44.73 18.09 -31.60
N GLY A 765 43.64 18.11 -32.36
CA GLY A 765 43.55 17.49 -33.69
C GLY A 765 44.71 17.89 -34.61
N ASP A 766 45.13 19.16 -34.63
CA ASP A 766 46.23 19.64 -35.48
C ASP A 766 47.64 19.46 -34.88
N LEU A 767 47.77 19.31 -33.54
CA LEU A 767 49.09 19.24 -32.87
C LEU A 767 49.53 17.79 -32.60
N LEU A 768 48.61 16.87 -32.28
CA LEU A 768 48.93 15.44 -32.09
C LEU A 768 49.08 14.69 -33.43
N ASP A 769 48.29 15.02 -34.47
CA ASP A 769 48.50 14.47 -35.83
C ASP A 769 49.89 14.84 -36.38
N LEU A 770 50.38 16.03 -36.03
CA LEU A 770 51.67 16.55 -36.49
C LEU A 770 52.87 15.93 -35.75
N ILE A 771 52.70 15.47 -34.51
CA ILE A 771 53.78 14.94 -33.66
C ILE A 771 53.87 13.40 -33.69
N LEU A 772 52.75 12.68 -33.84
CA LEU A 772 52.70 11.22 -33.63
C LEU A 772 52.38 10.39 -34.88
N GLY A 773 51.98 11.01 -36.00
CA GLY A 773 51.79 10.30 -37.27
C GLY A 773 50.76 9.17 -37.25
N GLY A 774 49.85 9.17 -36.27
CA GLY A 774 48.81 8.16 -36.10
C GLY A 774 47.47 8.82 -35.77
N VAL A 775 46.44 8.46 -36.54
CA VAL A 775 45.05 8.89 -36.35
C VAL A 775 44.56 8.33 -35.02
N LEU A 776 44.33 9.18 -34.03
CA LEU A 776 43.54 8.80 -32.85
C LEU A 776 42.11 8.50 -33.32
N PRO A 777 41.47 7.39 -32.86
CA PRO A 777 40.07 7.16 -33.16
C PRO A 777 39.23 8.31 -32.57
N GLN A 778 38.28 8.83 -33.34
CA GLN A 778 37.41 9.95 -32.92
C GLN A 778 36.45 9.54 -31.80
N GLU A 779 36.12 8.25 -31.72
CA GLU A 779 35.27 7.65 -30.68
C GLU A 779 36.00 6.49 -30.02
N GLY A 780 35.76 6.27 -28.74
CA GLY A 780 36.17 5.04 -28.09
C GLY A 780 35.17 4.55 -27.06
N VAL A 781 35.15 3.24 -26.86
CA VAL A 781 34.17 2.56 -25.99
C VAL A 781 34.85 2.15 -24.69
N GLY A 782 34.21 2.49 -23.58
CA GLY A 782 34.54 2.03 -22.25
C GLY A 782 33.37 1.25 -21.65
N SER A 783 33.65 0.40 -20.67
CA SER A 783 32.63 -0.33 -19.93
C SER A 783 32.88 -0.22 -18.43
N LEU A 784 31.79 -0.10 -17.68
CA LEU A 784 31.73 -0.10 -16.22
C LEU A 784 30.73 -1.16 -15.80
N GLU A 785 31.16 -2.15 -15.03
CA GLU A 785 30.27 -3.14 -14.45
C GLU A 785 29.93 -2.73 -13.01
N LEU A 786 28.64 -2.51 -12.75
CA LEU A 786 28.11 -2.17 -11.43
C LEU A 786 27.53 -3.43 -10.80
N GLY A 787 27.84 -3.67 -9.53
CA GLY A 787 27.29 -4.76 -8.72
C GLY A 787 26.44 -4.24 -7.58
N ILE A 788 25.45 -5.04 -7.17
CA ILE A 788 24.73 -4.90 -5.91
C ILE A 788 24.84 -6.26 -5.21
N ASP A 789 25.44 -6.27 -4.03
CA ASP A 789 25.60 -7.49 -3.23
C ASP A 789 24.25 -7.95 -2.66
N LYS A 790 24.19 -9.17 -2.14
CA LYS A 790 23.01 -9.65 -1.39
C LYS A 790 22.73 -8.72 -0.21
N ASP A 791 21.45 -8.52 0.09
CA ASP A 791 20.95 -7.64 1.15
C ASP A 791 21.21 -6.13 0.99
N ASP A 792 21.81 -5.70 -0.12
CA ASP A 792 22.14 -4.30 -0.41
C ASP A 792 21.10 -3.59 -1.31
N PHE A 793 20.12 -4.31 -1.84
CA PHE A 793 18.87 -3.75 -2.36
C PHE A 793 17.72 -4.07 -1.41
N ARG A 794 17.21 -3.05 -0.73
CA ARG A 794 16.16 -3.15 0.29
C ARG A 794 14.94 -2.35 -0.11
N ILE A 795 13.78 -2.98 0.01
CA ILE A 795 12.49 -2.35 -0.18
C ILE A 795 11.61 -2.68 1.01
N ARG A 796 11.21 -1.65 1.75
CA ARG A 796 10.18 -1.70 2.76
C ARG A 796 8.95 -0.97 2.27
N VAL A 797 7.91 -1.76 1.98
CA VAL A 797 6.61 -1.23 1.62
C VAL A 797 5.62 -1.47 2.74
N VAL A 798 4.75 -0.48 2.94
CA VAL A 798 3.77 -0.47 4.02
C VAL A 798 2.43 -0.10 3.43
N ASN A 799 1.37 -0.82 3.80
CA ASN A 799 0.02 -0.38 3.48
C ASN A 799 -0.37 0.83 4.37
N ASN A 800 -1.50 1.45 4.06
CA ASN A 800 -2.02 2.48 4.96
C ASN A 800 -2.69 1.82 6.17
N PRO A 801 -2.64 2.46 7.35
CA PRO A 801 -3.38 1.98 8.50
C PRO A 801 -4.87 1.93 8.16
N THR A 802 -5.55 0.89 8.61
CA THR A 802 -6.95 0.64 8.28
C THR A 802 -7.87 1.69 8.88
N HIS A 803 -8.98 1.97 8.21
CA HIS A 803 -9.99 2.93 8.65
C HIS A 803 -9.47 4.36 8.81
N ALA A 804 -8.19 4.61 8.50
CA ALA A 804 -7.64 5.92 8.21
C ALA A 804 -8.36 6.49 7.00
N ARG A 805 -9.10 7.57 7.19
CA ARG A 805 -9.26 8.55 6.13
C ARG A 805 -7.87 9.16 5.93
N LEU A 806 -7.32 9.22 4.72
CA LEU A 806 -5.98 9.78 4.49
C LEU A 806 -6.12 11.16 3.86
N THR A 807 -7.00 11.97 4.41
CA THR A 807 -7.43 13.23 3.81
C THR A 807 -7.96 14.13 4.90
N THR A 808 -7.58 15.40 4.86
CA THR A 808 -8.17 16.40 5.75
C THR A 808 -9.65 16.63 5.43
N ALA A 809 -10.42 17.16 6.38
CA ALA A 809 -11.84 17.40 6.16
C ALA A 809 -12.08 18.43 5.03
N GLY A 810 -11.19 19.42 4.89
CA GLY A 810 -11.23 20.35 3.76
C GLY A 810 -11.00 19.67 2.41
N GLN A 811 -10.03 18.76 2.36
CA GLN A 811 -9.69 18.01 1.15
C GLN A 811 -10.76 16.98 0.76
N GLU A 812 -11.43 16.33 1.72
CA GLU A 812 -12.60 15.47 1.45
C GLU A 812 -13.70 16.25 0.70
N ASN A 813 -13.95 17.49 1.10
CA ASN A 813 -15.00 18.33 0.53
C ASN A 813 -14.56 19.09 -0.74
N ALA A 814 -13.26 19.20 -1.01
CA ALA A 814 -12.73 19.94 -2.16
C ALA A 814 -13.04 19.27 -3.51
N GLY A 815 -13.38 17.98 -3.51
CA GLY A 815 -13.70 17.20 -4.71
C GLY A 815 -15.19 17.04 -5.03
N GLU A 816 -16.10 17.62 -4.23
CA GLU A 816 -17.56 17.61 -4.46
C GLU A 816 -18.11 18.98 -4.94
N ARG A 817 -17.23 19.96 -5.24
CA ARG A 817 -17.63 21.29 -5.73
C ARG A 817 -17.39 21.50 -7.21
#